data_AF-A0A085NB82-F1
#
_entry.id   AF-A0A085NB82-F1
#
_cell.length_a   1.000
_cell.length_b   1.000
_cell.length_c   1.000
_cell.angle_alpha   90.00
_cell.angle_beta   90.00
_cell.angle_gamma   90.00
#
_symmetry.space_group_name_H-M   'P 1'
#
loop_
_entity.id
_entity.type
_entity.pdbx_description
1 polymer ?
#
loop_
_entity_poly.entity_id
_entity_poly.type
_entity_poly.pdbx_seq_one_letter_code
_entity_poly.pdbx_strand_id
1 'polypeptide(L)'
;MRDFKLSSNVHRKYTILCLRHESPDHHRCRTATRCLCQQHLPPKEMNRAAYLLLLFQLLLLDAPTADGSEGDTKIVQTSFGKLRGRVVHFRHLGLPSVEQYLGVPYGTAPTGSKRFMMPQTAAKWTNVIKDATDLPPACVQLWPRSIMQRSRSEALKVVNERIHSQVKRLVAMLRDQHEDCLYMNLFVPARREPQTELMPVLVIIHGDSYNWNSGTLYDGSILAAYGRLIVVTLNYRLGVFGFLSSGDPTCKGNWALSDIVCALDVLRAMVSDFGGDPSMVTLLGWDTGAALVNLLMSSPISAPVDSRLFRRAILLGGSALSSWALVTSPSEYFYQLADGLGCQIYKQNHFGQQTLLGVEDVLECIQTDSVENITRAAALLDLPTFLTNFGPVIDGIVVNTDPAYNLENHGSLFQEIDLLVGATKHEAYDQLSTEHLQYGLDVKNRDAIYRTFVRNMYSFHRTEIFNAIVNEYNDWYNPGQHPITVRDSVLEAISDALYLAPLTKVVRLHAQGKTPGGVHRTEDGAQRGKTFFYLFSHETSGNPRYGLKGSIHAEDLPYILGYPLLNNQPPSIELNAFDFTFNKQERVISEVLMRYVANFVKTGDPNEIRWDNVLTDEVKFLERFRKLYWPEFYTIAKESCMEIRDHPKVDSFYRAHEIAFWNNFLPSLESTGRTESNPEHHLLPQHFMKNSYFGVVRPYDVGKMPFPPPPLPPTPIPTELTTILQNQQPAQIKITPQKEASSGTQSSQETATNYSTILSVTIAVGCALLILNLLVFAGIYRQRERHRKGKPQENSAGLLLQETSPYDMTATYGGLIPSGSGQYSGSGMTLPPASPVTTSVRDGEAYPYMQLQQRSSVANAYASSGSQQMIVPPEEDATFGITMHQQPQAISPVCPRHGKLATAAASQAPKTQLEEIQV
;
A
#
# COMPACT_ATOMS: atom_id res chain seq x y z
N MET A 1 -9.87 -23.95 49.85
CA MET A 1 -10.39 -25.26 50.32
C MET A 1 -11.91 -25.24 50.24
N ARG A 2 -12.54 -26.37 49.90
CA ARG A 2 -13.97 -26.70 50.04
C ARG A 2 -15.01 -25.77 49.37
N ASP A 3 -15.45 -26.25 48.21
CA ASP A 3 -16.85 -26.41 47.74
C ASP A 3 -17.99 -25.73 48.52
N PHE A 4 -18.96 -25.15 47.78
CA PHE A 4 -20.25 -25.84 47.54
C PHE A 4 -21.05 -25.23 46.36
N LYS A 5 -22.04 -25.97 45.84
CA LYS A 5 -22.92 -25.59 44.71
C LYS A 5 -24.22 -24.91 45.22
N LEU A 6 -24.79 -23.95 44.46
CA LEU A 6 -26.12 -24.10 43.78
C LEU A 6 -26.70 -22.81 43.17
N SER A 7 -27.30 -22.99 41.98
CA SER A 7 -28.30 -22.19 41.24
C SER A 7 -28.98 -20.97 41.89
N SER A 8 -29.05 -19.82 41.20
CA SER A 8 -30.27 -19.36 40.47
C SER A 8 -30.28 -17.87 40.02
N ASN A 9 -30.45 -17.68 38.71
CA ASN A 9 -31.12 -16.63 37.92
C ASN A 9 -31.51 -15.21 38.47
N VAL A 10 -31.37 -14.25 37.52
CA VAL A 10 -32.14 -12.99 37.29
C VAL A 10 -31.65 -11.64 37.88
N HIS A 11 -31.32 -10.76 36.93
CA HIS A 11 -31.29 -9.28 36.89
C HIS A 11 -30.86 -8.44 38.12
N ARG A 12 -29.88 -7.55 37.89
CA ARG A 12 -29.80 -6.23 38.53
C ARG A 12 -29.82 -5.11 37.51
N LYS A 13 -30.45 -3.98 37.89
CA LYS A 13 -30.57 -2.75 37.10
C LYS A 13 -29.29 -1.92 37.19
N TYR A 14 -28.96 -1.19 36.14
CA TYR A 14 -28.02 -0.08 36.23
C TYR A 14 -28.73 1.20 36.69
N THR A 15 -28.10 1.92 37.62
CA THR A 15 -28.54 3.25 38.09
C THR A 15 -27.58 4.29 37.54
N ILE A 16 -28.10 5.33 36.89
CA ILE A 16 -27.30 6.47 36.42
C ILE A 16 -27.48 7.62 37.41
N LEU A 17 -26.37 8.16 37.94
CA LEU A 17 -26.34 9.47 38.57
C LEU A 17 -25.97 10.52 37.52
N CYS A 18 -26.66 11.67 37.56
CA CYS A 18 -26.19 12.90 36.94
C CYS A 18 -26.19 14.01 38.01
N LEU A 19 -25.07 14.73 38.14
CA LEU A 19 -24.94 15.85 39.06
C LEU A 19 -25.49 17.14 38.43
N ARG A 20 -26.07 18.02 39.25
CA ARG A 20 -26.44 19.38 38.84
C ARG A 20 -25.24 20.31 38.91
N HIS A 21 -25.27 21.35 38.09
CA HIS A 21 -24.82 22.68 38.51
C HIS A 21 -25.74 23.76 37.93
N GLU A 22 -26.08 24.73 38.77
CA GLU A 22 -26.77 25.99 38.40
C GLU A 22 -25.67 27.10 38.32
N SER A 23 -25.81 28.22 37.61
CA SER A 23 -26.79 29.30 37.77
C SER A 23 -26.85 30.24 36.50
N PRO A 24 -27.61 31.37 36.47
CA PRO A 24 -28.17 31.93 35.21
C PRO A 24 -27.65 33.32 34.77
N ASP A 25 -28.10 33.79 33.58
CA ASP A 25 -28.67 35.16 33.45
C ASP A 25 -29.59 35.36 32.20
N HIS A 26 -30.23 36.53 32.06
CA HIS A 26 -31.33 36.85 31.12
C HIS A 26 -30.95 37.46 29.75
N HIS A 27 -31.69 37.14 28.66
CA HIS A 27 -32.69 38.05 28.04
C HIS A 27 -33.50 37.49 26.82
N ARG A 28 -34.75 37.97 26.73
CA ARG A 28 -35.81 38.00 25.66
C ARG A 28 -35.41 37.70 24.17
N CYS A 29 -36.30 37.24 23.26
CA CYS A 29 -37.67 36.64 23.30
C CYS A 29 -38.13 36.23 21.87
N ARG A 30 -39.21 35.40 21.74
CA ARG A 30 -39.87 34.85 20.52
C ARG A 30 -39.07 33.71 19.85
N THR A 31 -39.67 32.65 19.29
CA THR A 31 -41.09 32.36 18.97
C THR A 31 -41.51 30.97 19.52
N ALA A 32 -42.80 30.63 19.55
CA ALA A 32 -43.34 29.54 20.38
C ALA A 32 -43.71 28.24 19.64
N THR A 33 -43.46 27.10 20.30
CA THR A 33 -44.25 25.86 20.22
C THR A 33 -44.37 25.29 21.64
N ARG A 34 -45.53 24.69 21.99
CA ARG A 34 -45.82 24.21 23.35
C ARG A 34 -45.45 22.73 23.55
N CYS A 35 -44.75 22.41 24.63
CA CYS A 35 -44.85 21.09 25.25
C CYS A 35 -46.19 20.97 26.00
N LEU A 36 -46.81 19.78 25.96
CA LEU A 36 -47.97 19.43 26.77
C LEU A 36 -47.61 18.23 27.66
N CYS A 37 -47.59 18.44 28.98
CA CYS A 37 -47.50 17.33 29.92
C CYS A 37 -48.84 16.57 29.92
N GLN A 38 -48.78 15.27 29.69
CA GLN A 38 -49.97 14.41 29.71
C GLN A 38 -50.34 14.10 31.18
N GLN A 39 -51.52 14.51 31.61
CA GLN A 39 -52.06 14.17 32.93
C GLN A 39 -52.66 12.76 32.91
N HIS A 40 -52.61 12.05 34.04
CA HIS A 40 -53.28 10.75 34.19
C HIS A 40 -54.81 10.90 34.09
N LEU A 41 -55.42 9.99 33.33
CA LEU A 41 -56.85 9.69 33.39
C LEU A 41 -57.02 8.17 33.59
N PRO A 42 -58.00 7.72 34.39
CA PRO A 42 -58.21 6.30 34.68
C PRO A 42 -58.88 5.56 33.51
N PRO A 43 -58.68 4.24 33.37
CA PRO A 43 -59.30 3.46 32.31
C PRO A 43 -60.82 3.35 32.50
N LYS A 44 -61.58 3.67 31.45
CA LYS A 44 -62.93 3.13 31.25
C LYS A 44 -62.89 2.02 30.20
N GLU A 45 -63.85 1.12 30.29
CA GLU A 45 -63.81 -0.18 29.61
C GLU A 45 -63.75 -0.05 28.07
N MET A 46 -62.61 -0.44 27.50
CA MET A 46 -62.48 -0.59 26.05
C MET A 46 -62.87 -2.02 25.67
N ASN A 47 -63.95 -2.14 24.89
CA ASN A 47 -64.61 -3.40 24.60
C ASN A 47 -63.67 -4.49 24.07
N ARG A 48 -63.81 -5.73 24.55
CA ARG A 48 -63.00 -6.89 24.08
C ARG A 48 -63.10 -7.10 22.56
N ALA A 49 -64.25 -6.77 21.95
CA ALA A 49 -64.42 -6.79 20.50
C ALA A 49 -63.50 -5.79 19.76
N ALA A 50 -63.25 -4.61 20.34
CA ALA A 50 -62.31 -3.64 19.77
C ALA A 50 -60.86 -4.12 19.91
N TYR A 51 -60.51 -4.78 21.03
CA TYR A 51 -59.17 -5.36 21.20
C TYR A 51 -58.92 -6.55 20.26
N LEU A 52 -59.95 -7.38 20.01
CA LEU A 52 -59.89 -8.45 19.01
C LEU A 52 -59.84 -7.89 17.58
N LEU A 53 -60.56 -6.81 17.26
CA LEU A 53 -60.44 -6.14 15.96
C LEU A 53 -59.05 -5.51 15.76
N LEU A 54 -58.46 -4.90 16.78
CA LEU A 54 -57.08 -4.38 16.74
C LEU A 54 -56.05 -5.51 16.57
N LEU A 55 -56.21 -6.63 17.28
CA LEU A 55 -55.37 -7.82 17.08
C LEU A 55 -55.55 -8.43 15.69
N PHE A 56 -56.77 -8.47 15.15
CA PHE A 56 -57.03 -9.00 13.81
C PHE A 56 -56.52 -8.05 12.72
N GLN A 57 -56.57 -6.74 12.93
CA GLN A 57 -55.93 -5.74 12.05
C GLN A 57 -54.40 -5.81 12.11
N LEU A 58 -53.80 -6.03 13.29
CA LEU A 58 -52.36 -6.27 13.43
C LEU A 58 -51.95 -7.59 12.75
N LEU A 59 -52.70 -8.68 12.94
CA LEU A 59 -52.45 -9.96 12.27
C LEU A 59 -52.72 -9.94 10.75
N LEU A 60 -53.48 -8.97 10.25
CA LEU A 60 -53.63 -8.69 8.81
C LEU A 60 -52.57 -7.69 8.28
N LEU A 61 -51.83 -7.01 9.15
CA LEU A 61 -50.64 -6.22 8.80
C LEU A 61 -49.35 -7.07 8.88
N ASP A 62 -49.34 -8.12 9.71
CA ASP A 62 -48.33 -9.20 9.71
C ASP A 62 -48.65 -10.34 8.73
N ALA A 63 -49.65 -10.16 7.85
CA ALA A 63 -49.67 -10.91 6.60
C ALA A 63 -48.50 -10.40 5.75
N PRO A 64 -47.47 -11.22 5.45
CA PRO A 64 -46.31 -10.72 4.72
C PRO A 64 -46.78 -10.23 3.35
N THR A 65 -46.63 -8.94 3.09
CA THR A 65 -46.79 -8.39 1.75
C THR A 65 -45.76 -9.07 0.87
N ALA A 66 -46.23 -9.97 0.00
CA ALA A 66 -45.43 -10.61 -1.05
C ALA A 66 -45.13 -9.62 -2.20
N ASP A 67 -44.66 -8.43 -1.81
CA ASP A 67 -43.81 -7.53 -2.60
C ASP A 67 -42.33 -7.75 -2.22
N GLY A 68 -42.02 -8.94 -1.68
CA GLY A 68 -40.74 -9.55 -1.94
C GLY A 68 -40.66 -9.77 -3.44
N SER A 69 -39.98 -8.87 -4.15
CA SER A 69 -39.59 -9.12 -5.52
C SER A 69 -38.80 -10.42 -5.55
N GLU A 70 -39.37 -11.47 -6.14
CA GLU A 70 -38.71 -12.75 -6.38
C GLU A 70 -37.61 -12.49 -7.43
N GLY A 71 -36.49 -11.94 -6.96
CA GLY A 71 -35.50 -11.28 -7.80
C GLY A 71 -34.89 -12.26 -8.77
N ASP A 72 -35.09 -12.01 -10.07
CA ASP A 72 -34.73 -12.88 -11.20
C ASP A 72 -33.53 -13.78 -10.88
N THR A 73 -33.78 -15.06 -10.54
CA THR A 73 -32.70 -15.98 -10.17
C THR A 73 -32.15 -16.68 -11.41
N LYS A 74 -30.83 -16.84 -11.46
CA LYS A 74 -30.13 -17.43 -12.61
C LYS A 74 -29.33 -18.65 -12.21
N ILE A 75 -29.76 -19.81 -12.69
CA ILE A 75 -29.00 -21.06 -12.50
C ILE A 75 -28.00 -21.24 -13.65
N VAL A 76 -26.73 -21.42 -13.30
CA VAL A 76 -25.65 -21.82 -14.21
C VAL A 76 -25.12 -23.19 -13.79
N GLN A 77 -24.85 -24.04 -14.78
CA GLN A 77 -24.13 -25.30 -14.60
C GLN A 77 -22.64 -25.03 -14.79
N THR A 78 -21.82 -25.25 -13.76
CA THR A 78 -20.36 -25.16 -13.86
C THR A 78 -19.71 -26.55 -13.82
N SER A 79 -18.40 -26.58 -14.07
CA SER A 79 -17.54 -27.75 -13.89
C SER A 79 -17.49 -28.27 -12.43
N PHE A 80 -17.92 -27.47 -11.45
CA PHE A 80 -18.00 -27.86 -10.02
C PHE A 80 -19.39 -28.32 -9.60
N GLY A 81 -20.46 -27.77 -10.19
CA GLY A 81 -21.85 -28.14 -9.87
C GLY A 81 -22.83 -27.09 -10.38
N LYS A 82 -24.06 -27.07 -9.86
CA LYS A 82 -25.04 -26.02 -10.18
C LYS A 82 -24.95 -24.88 -9.18
N LEU A 83 -24.92 -23.64 -9.66
CA LEU A 83 -24.97 -22.43 -8.86
C LEU A 83 -26.25 -21.66 -9.19
N ARG A 84 -26.98 -21.21 -8.16
CA ARG A 84 -28.05 -20.20 -8.29
C ARG A 84 -27.48 -18.83 -7.90
N GLY A 85 -27.57 -17.87 -8.81
CA GLY A 85 -27.27 -16.46 -8.55
C GLY A 85 -28.52 -15.59 -8.67
N ARG A 86 -28.36 -14.28 -8.43
CA ARG A 86 -29.43 -13.26 -8.56
C ARG A 86 -29.11 -12.28 -9.68
N VAL A 87 -30.13 -11.72 -10.33
CA VAL A 87 -29.96 -10.72 -11.40
C VAL A 87 -30.25 -9.31 -10.89
N VAL A 88 -29.34 -8.38 -11.21
CA VAL A 88 -29.44 -6.94 -10.89
C VAL A 88 -29.64 -6.15 -12.19
N HIS A 89 -30.46 -5.10 -12.16
CA HIS A 89 -30.83 -4.34 -13.35
C HIS A 89 -30.43 -2.85 -13.28
N PHE A 90 -29.55 -2.41 -14.19
CA PHE A 90 -29.12 -1.02 -14.31
C PHE A 90 -29.94 -0.21 -15.33
N ARG A 91 -31.28 -0.38 -15.33
CA ARG A 91 -32.20 0.23 -16.31
C ARG A 91 -32.07 1.76 -16.36
N HIS A 92 -31.79 2.40 -15.23
CA HIS A 92 -31.62 3.84 -15.11
C HIS A 92 -30.30 4.38 -15.74
N LEU A 93 -29.35 3.52 -16.10
CA LEU A 93 -28.11 3.86 -16.82
C LEU A 93 -28.11 3.35 -18.28
N GLY A 94 -29.17 2.68 -18.75
CA GLY A 94 -29.18 2.00 -20.05
C GLY A 94 -28.21 0.79 -20.16
N LEU A 95 -27.54 0.44 -19.05
CA LEU A 95 -26.58 -0.65 -18.96
C LEU A 95 -27.28 -2.02 -18.96
N PRO A 96 -26.61 -3.10 -19.41
CA PRO A 96 -27.15 -4.46 -19.29
C PRO A 96 -27.35 -4.86 -17.81
N SER A 97 -28.23 -5.83 -17.58
CA SER A 97 -28.33 -6.53 -16.30
C SER A 97 -27.02 -7.24 -15.95
N VAL A 98 -26.82 -7.57 -14.67
CA VAL A 98 -25.69 -8.37 -14.17
C VAL A 98 -26.20 -9.58 -13.42
N GLU A 99 -25.69 -10.75 -13.75
CA GLU A 99 -25.89 -12.02 -13.05
C GLU A 99 -24.83 -12.09 -11.95
N GLN A 100 -25.25 -12.02 -10.68
CA GLN A 100 -24.38 -12.05 -9.50
C GLN A 100 -24.36 -13.44 -8.88
N TYR A 101 -23.16 -13.95 -8.64
CA TYR A 101 -22.89 -15.21 -7.93
C TYR A 101 -22.01 -14.88 -6.72
N LEU A 102 -22.64 -14.65 -5.59
CA LEU A 102 -22.01 -14.23 -4.34
C LEU A 102 -21.71 -15.46 -3.47
N GLY A 103 -20.58 -15.49 -2.77
CA GLY A 103 -20.27 -16.61 -1.86
C GLY A 103 -20.01 -17.96 -2.55
N VAL A 104 -19.36 -17.95 -3.72
CA VAL A 104 -18.91 -19.18 -4.41
C VAL A 104 -17.63 -19.71 -3.72
N PRO A 105 -17.63 -20.92 -3.14
CA PRO A 105 -16.47 -21.46 -2.44
C PRO A 105 -15.37 -21.86 -3.44
N TYR A 106 -14.13 -21.47 -3.16
CA TYR A 106 -12.95 -21.91 -3.92
C TYR A 106 -12.00 -22.76 -3.09
N GLY A 107 -11.92 -22.52 -1.78
CA GLY A 107 -11.16 -23.34 -0.84
C GLY A 107 -12.06 -24.16 0.08
N THR A 108 -11.50 -25.16 0.75
CA THR A 108 -12.09 -25.75 1.95
C THR A 108 -11.70 -24.93 3.18
N ALA A 109 -12.63 -24.72 4.12
CA ALA A 109 -12.40 -24.27 5.48
C ALA A 109 -10.97 -24.53 6.03
N PRO A 110 -10.13 -23.50 6.20
CA PRO A 110 -8.77 -23.60 6.75
C PRO A 110 -8.76 -23.71 8.30
N THR A 111 -9.73 -24.43 8.86
CA THR A 111 -9.97 -24.59 10.31
C THR A 111 -9.16 -25.71 10.95
N GLY A 112 -8.84 -25.57 12.24
CA GLY A 112 -8.22 -26.64 13.04
C GLY A 112 -6.85 -27.04 12.48
N SER A 113 -6.64 -28.33 12.20
CA SER A 113 -5.38 -28.81 11.59
C SER A 113 -5.09 -28.29 10.17
N LYS A 114 -6.02 -27.57 9.53
CA LYS A 114 -5.78 -26.84 8.27
C LYS A 114 -5.34 -25.38 8.49
N ARG A 115 -5.32 -24.90 9.73
CA ARG A 115 -4.88 -23.55 10.08
C ARG A 115 -3.37 -23.43 9.85
N PHE A 116 -2.94 -22.31 9.28
CA PHE A 116 -1.55 -22.08 8.85
C PHE A 116 -1.00 -23.17 7.88
N MET A 117 -1.86 -23.70 6.99
CA MET A 117 -1.45 -24.53 5.86
C MET A 117 -1.89 -23.93 4.53
N MET A 118 -1.33 -24.41 3.42
CA MET A 118 -1.83 -24.12 2.07
C MET A 118 -3.31 -24.54 1.93
N PRO A 119 -4.14 -23.78 1.19
CA PRO A 119 -5.53 -24.14 0.96
C PRO A 119 -5.67 -25.44 0.17
N GLN A 120 -6.78 -26.13 0.39
CA GLN A 120 -7.23 -27.23 -0.47
C GLN A 120 -8.42 -26.74 -1.29
N THR A 121 -8.46 -27.05 -2.58
CA THR A 121 -9.57 -26.69 -3.48
C THR A 121 -10.92 -27.20 -2.96
N ALA A 122 -11.96 -26.39 -3.11
CA ALA A 122 -13.33 -26.73 -2.73
C ALA A 122 -13.84 -28.02 -3.40
N ALA A 123 -14.59 -28.81 -2.65
CA ALA A 123 -15.19 -30.04 -3.15
C ALA A 123 -16.33 -29.76 -4.14
N LYS A 124 -16.44 -30.55 -5.22
CA LYS A 124 -17.46 -30.38 -6.26
C LYS A 124 -18.88 -30.72 -5.75
N TRP A 125 -19.81 -29.79 -5.92
CA TRP A 125 -21.23 -29.90 -5.53
C TRP A 125 -22.10 -30.45 -6.67
N THR A 126 -21.72 -31.61 -7.24
CA THR A 126 -22.36 -32.16 -8.46
C THR A 126 -23.84 -32.50 -8.32
N ASN A 127 -24.30 -32.80 -7.09
CA ASN A 127 -25.63 -33.38 -6.83
C ASN A 127 -26.61 -32.37 -6.20
N VAL A 128 -26.18 -31.12 -5.99
CA VAL A 128 -26.93 -30.08 -5.26
C VAL A 128 -26.82 -28.76 -6.02
N ILE A 129 -27.87 -27.95 -6.02
CA ILE A 129 -27.78 -26.54 -6.43
C ILE A 129 -27.24 -25.77 -5.23
N LYS A 130 -25.99 -25.32 -5.29
CA LYS A 130 -25.41 -24.42 -4.29
C LYS A 130 -26.00 -23.03 -4.52
N ASP A 131 -26.61 -22.46 -3.49
CA ASP A 131 -27.04 -21.07 -3.55
C ASP A 131 -25.85 -20.12 -3.41
N ALA A 132 -25.91 -19.03 -4.17
CA ALA A 132 -24.90 -18.01 -4.34
C ALA A 132 -25.55 -16.63 -4.55
N THR A 133 -26.61 -16.36 -3.79
CA THR A 133 -27.39 -15.11 -3.78
C THR A 133 -26.91 -14.11 -2.72
N ASP A 134 -26.20 -14.60 -1.70
CA ASP A 134 -25.85 -13.89 -0.47
C ASP A 134 -24.33 -13.82 -0.30
N LEU A 135 -23.86 -12.80 0.43
CA LEU A 135 -22.43 -12.59 0.61
C LEU A 135 -21.85 -13.55 1.65
N PRO A 136 -20.61 -14.03 1.44
CA PRO A 136 -19.95 -14.93 2.38
C PRO A 136 -19.49 -14.18 3.63
N PRO A 137 -19.26 -14.89 4.76
CA PRO A 137 -18.60 -14.30 5.93
C PRO A 137 -17.22 -13.77 5.55
N ALA A 138 -16.80 -12.71 6.23
CA ALA A 138 -15.44 -12.18 6.08
C ALA A 138 -14.42 -13.12 6.76
N CYS A 139 -13.17 -13.04 6.34
CA CYS A 139 -12.10 -13.68 7.11
C CYS A 139 -11.92 -12.96 8.46
N VAL A 140 -11.59 -13.75 9.49
CA VAL A 140 -11.22 -13.25 10.83
C VAL A 140 -10.14 -12.18 10.70
N GLN A 141 -10.37 -11.02 11.31
CA GLN A 141 -9.49 -9.85 11.12
C GLN A 141 -9.26 -8.99 12.36
N LEU A 142 -8.11 -8.33 12.35
CA LEU A 142 -7.53 -7.56 13.45
C LEU A 142 -7.86 -6.07 13.28
N TRP A 143 -9.01 -5.66 13.81
CA TRP A 143 -9.43 -4.26 13.81
C TRP A 143 -8.54 -3.37 14.67
N PRO A 144 -8.14 -2.16 14.21
CA PRO A 144 -7.31 -1.25 14.99
C PRO A 144 -7.94 -0.84 16.34
N ARG A 145 -7.42 -1.40 17.45
CA ARG A 145 -7.91 -1.13 18.83
C ARG A 145 -7.89 0.36 19.18
N SER A 146 -6.91 1.10 18.67
CA SER A 146 -6.76 2.56 18.80
C SER A 146 -7.95 3.36 18.25
N ILE A 147 -8.65 2.83 17.23
CA ILE A 147 -9.86 3.43 16.67
C ILE A 147 -11.09 2.91 17.42
N MET A 148 -11.14 1.60 17.69
CA MET A 148 -12.34 0.93 18.19
C MET A 148 -12.66 1.12 19.68
N GLN A 149 -11.66 1.44 20.51
CA GLN A 149 -11.82 1.49 21.98
C GLN A 149 -11.79 2.90 22.57
N ARG A 150 -11.56 3.93 21.74
CA ARG A 150 -11.38 5.33 22.19
C ARG A 150 -12.63 6.18 21.91
N SER A 151 -12.77 7.31 22.60
CA SER A 151 -13.71 8.34 22.15
C SER A 151 -13.24 8.93 20.81
N ARG A 152 -14.17 9.48 20.01
CA ARG A 152 -13.83 10.16 18.73
C ARG A 152 -12.73 11.21 18.94
N SER A 153 -12.83 12.00 20.01
CA SER A 153 -11.85 13.02 20.43
C SER A 153 -10.45 12.50 20.77
N GLU A 154 -10.30 11.22 21.08
CA GLU A 154 -9.00 10.57 21.39
C GLU A 154 -8.49 9.70 20.24
N ALA A 155 -9.39 9.21 19.37
CA ALA A 155 -9.06 8.54 18.12
C ALA A 155 -8.50 9.53 17.09
N LEU A 156 -9.17 10.68 16.89
CA LEU A 156 -8.81 11.68 15.87
C LEU A 156 -7.45 12.39 16.11
N LYS A 157 -6.83 12.17 17.29
CA LYS A 157 -5.46 12.59 17.61
C LYS A 157 -4.38 11.65 17.06
N VAL A 158 -4.74 10.40 16.76
CA VAL A 158 -3.83 9.34 16.30
C VAL A 158 -4.15 8.89 14.87
N VAL A 159 -5.42 8.95 14.45
CA VAL A 159 -5.86 8.71 13.06
C VAL A 159 -6.59 9.93 12.51
N ASN A 160 -6.75 10.02 11.20
CA ASN A 160 -7.60 11.03 10.59
C ASN A 160 -9.10 10.65 10.62
N GLU A 161 -9.95 11.61 10.26
CA GLU A 161 -11.40 11.46 10.26
C GLU A 161 -11.94 10.47 9.20
N ARG A 162 -11.28 10.35 8.06
CA ARG A 162 -11.62 9.39 6.99
C ARG A 162 -11.40 7.96 7.47
N ILE A 163 -10.22 7.63 7.98
CA ILE A 163 -9.91 6.27 8.49
C ILE A 163 -10.80 5.93 9.69
N HIS A 164 -11.05 6.88 10.59
CA HIS A 164 -11.97 6.67 11.70
C HIS A 164 -13.43 6.43 11.22
N SER A 165 -13.92 7.15 10.20
CA SER A 165 -15.28 6.92 9.67
C SER A 165 -15.39 5.61 8.88
N GLN A 166 -14.38 5.30 8.05
CA GLN A 166 -14.24 4.07 7.29
C GLN A 166 -14.22 2.85 8.21
N VAL A 167 -13.27 2.75 9.16
CA VAL A 167 -13.20 1.59 10.06
C VAL A 167 -14.49 1.45 10.89
N LYS A 168 -15.10 2.55 11.35
CA LYS A 168 -16.38 2.49 12.06
C LYS A 168 -17.53 1.97 11.20
N ARG A 169 -17.57 2.30 9.90
CA ARG A 169 -18.54 1.76 8.92
C ARG A 169 -18.25 0.29 8.64
N LEU A 170 -17.01 -0.05 8.31
CA LEU A 170 -16.60 -1.40 7.93
C LEU A 170 -16.73 -2.41 9.08
N VAL A 171 -16.50 -2.02 10.33
CA VAL A 171 -16.77 -2.88 11.51
C VAL A 171 -18.26 -3.13 11.75
N ALA A 172 -19.15 -2.26 11.26
CA ALA A 172 -20.58 -2.52 11.28
C ALA A 172 -21.03 -3.46 10.14
N MET A 173 -20.28 -3.48 9.04
CA MET A 173 -20.54 -4.27 7.83
C MET A 173 -19.94 -5.69 7.90
N LEU A 174 -18.67 -5.80 8.30
CA LEU A 174 -17.92 -7.06 8.42
C LEU A 174 -17.98 -7.61 9.85
N ARG A 175 -19.20 -7.73 10.40
CA ARG A 175 -19.45 -8.35 11.72
C ARG A 175 -19.45 -9.86 11.68
N ASP A 176 -19.93 -10.43 10.58
CA ASP A 176 -19.89 -11.88 10.36
C ASP A 176 -18.48 -12.25 9.88
N GLN A 177 -17.75 -12.95 10.74
CA GLN A 177 -16.35 -13.32 10.53
C GLN A 177 -16.15 -14.78 10.90
N HIS A 178 -15.47 -15.53 10.04
CA HIS A 178 -15.26 -16.96 10.23
C HIS A 178 -13.92 -17.42 9.65
N GLU A 179 -13.39 -18.56 10.12
CA GLU A 179 -12.22 -19.17 9.49
C GLU A 179 -12.57 -19.78 8.12
N ASP A 180 -13.78 -20.34 7.97
CA ASP A 180 -14.33 -20.67 6.64
C ASP A 180 -14.73 -19.39 5.90
N CYS A 181 -13.76 -18.78 5.21
CA CYS A 181 -13.95 -17.53 4.49
C CYS A 181 -13.42 -17.57 3.04
N LEU A 182 -13.00 -18.76 2.54
CA LEU A 182 -12.36 -18.94 1.22
C LEU A 182 -13.39 -18.96 0.07
N TYR A 183 -14.02 -17.80 -0.11
CA TYR A 183 -15.12 -17.53 -1.05
C TYR A 183 -14.78 -16.40 -2.02
N MET A 184 -15.36 -16.48 -3.22
CA MET A 184 -15.33 -15.41 -4.23
C MET A 184 -16.75 -15.02 -4.68
N ASN A 185 -16.89 -13.80 -5.19
CA ASN A 185 -18.11 -13.28 -5.80
C ASN A 185 -17.84 -12.96 -7.28
N LEU A 186 -18.73 -13.38 -8.18
CA LEU A 186 -18.65 -13.11 -9.62
C LEU A 186 -19.77 -12.17 -10.06
N PHE A 187 -19.44 -11.18 -10.88
CA PHE A 187 -20.33 -10.21 -11.48
C PHE A 187 -20.27 -10.38 -13.01
N VAL A 188 -21.28 -11.06 -13.59
CA VAL A 188 -21.30 -11.47 -15.00
C VAL A 188 -22.32 -10.61 -15.76
N PRO A 189 -21.92 -9.79 -16.74
CA PRO A 189 -22.88 -8.97 -17.49
C PRO A 189 -23.76 -9.85 -18.39
N ALA A 190 -25.07 -9.59 -18.39
CA ALA A 190 -26.05 -10.41 -19.07
C ALA A 190 -25.82 -10.44 -20.59
N ARG A 191 -25.79 -11.65 -21.17
CA ARG A 191 -25.48 -11.87 -22.58
C ARG A 191 -26.56 -11.28 -23.49
N ARG A 192 -26.16 -10.33 -24.34
CA ARG A 192 -26.96 -9.90 -25.51
C ARG A 192 -26.66 -10.87 -26.65
N GLU A 193 -27.65 -11.70 -26.98
CA GLU A 193 -27.59 -12.77 -28.01
C GLU A 193 -26.61 -13.93 -27.70
N PRO A 194 -26.73 -15.09 -28.38
CA PRO A 194 -25.79 -16.20 -28.24
C PRO A 194 -24.42 -15.87 -28.87
N GLN A 195 -23.61 -15.10 -28.15
CA GLN A 195 -22.24 -14.82 -28.55
C GLN A 195 -21.34 -16.06 -28.44
N THR A 196 -20.46 -16.22 -29.44
CA THR A 196 -19.36 -17.19 -29.47
C THR A 196 -18.06 -16.64 -28.86
N GLU A 197 -18.03 -15.35 -28.53
CA GLU A 197 -16.89 -14.62 -27.98
C GLU A 197 -16.91 -14.70 -26.44
N LEU A 198 -15.78 -15.06 -25.84
CA LEU A 198 -15.59 -15.13 -24.39
C LEU A 198 -15.16 -13.76 -23.84
N MET A 199 -15.66 -13.41 -22.65
CA MET A 199 -15.36 -12.12 -22.01
C MET A 199 -14.07 -12.17 -21.18
N PRO A 200 -13.21 -11.13 -21.16
CA PRO A 200 -12.07 -11.11 -20.26
C PRO A 200 -12.53 -10.98 -18.80
N VAL A 201 -11.62 -11.30 -17.88
CA VAL A 201 -11.91 -11.46 -16.46
C VAL A 201 -11.02 -10.52 -15.65
N LEU A 202 -11.62 -9.72 -14.77
CA LEU A 202 -10.92 -8.85 -13.82
C LEU A 202 -11.10 -9.38 -12.41
N VAL A 203 -10.02 -9.81 -11.76
CA VAL A 203 -9.99 -10.31 -10.39
C VAL A 203 -9.43 -9.22 -9.48
N ILE A 204 -10.22 -8.81 -8.49
CA ILE A 204 -9.88 -7.75 -7.52
C ILE A 204 -9.38 -8.39 -6.23
N ILE A 205 -8.13 -8.09 -5.89
CA ILE A 205 -7.45 -8.43 -4.64
C ILE A 205 -7.50 -7.20 -3.74
N HIS A 206 -8.11 -7.30 -2.57
CA HIS A 206 -8.34 -6.14 -1.71
C HIS A 206 -7.08 -5.66 -0.97
N GLY A 207 -7.10 -4.41 -0.52
CA GLY A 207 -5.98 -3.72 0.13
C GLY A 207 -6.33 -3.13 1.50
N ASP A 208 -5.83 -1.92 1.78
CA ASP A 208 -5.86 -1.16 3.06
C ASP A 208 -5.01 -1.76 4.19
N SER A 209 -4.88 -3.10 4.26
CA SER A 209 -4.01 -3.79 5.21
C SER A 209 -3.81 -5.26 4.83
N TYR A 210 -2.83 -5.92 5.46
CA TYR A 210 -2.82 -7.39 5.56
C TYR A 210 -3.68 -7.90 6.73
N ASN A 211 -4.07 -7.02 7.66
CA ASN A 211 -4.70 -7.40 8.93
C ASN A 211 -6.24 -7.32 8.94
N TRP A 212 -6.87 -6.61 7.98
CA TRP A 212 -8.32 -6.41 7.87
C TRP A 212 -8.75 -6.16 6.42
N ASN A 213 -10.03 -5.84 6.20
CA ASN A 213 -10.74 -5.66 4.92
C ASN A 213 -11.36 -6.97 4.38
N SER A 214 -12.13 -6.91 3.28
CA SER A 214 -12.80 -8.07 2.66
C SER A 214 -13.28 -7.75 1.24
N GLY A 215 -13.20 -8.73 0.33
CA GLY A 215 -13.69 -8.59 -1.04
C GLY A 215 -15.21 -8.39 -1.17
N THR A 216 -15.99 -8.64 -0.10
CA THR A 216 -17.46 -8.51 -0.08
C THR A 216 -17.97 -7.07 -0.10
N LEU A 217 -17.09 -6.08 0.17
CA LEU A 217 -17.43 -4.66 0.27
C LEU A 217 -17.48 -3.92 -1.09
N TYR A 218 -17.07 -4.59 -2.18
CA TYR A 218 -16.77 -3.95 -3.47
C TYR A 218 -17.73 -4.46 -4.55
N ASP A 219 -18.63 -3.59 -5.01
CA ASP A 219 -19.63 -3.94 -6.03
C ASP A 219 -19.04 -3.84 -7.44
N GLY A 220 -18.68 -4.99 -8.02
CA GLY A 220 -18.13 -5.07 -9.37
C GLY A 220 -19.16 -4.83 -10.50
N SER A 221 -20.45 -4.68 -10.19
CA SER A 221 -21.53 -4.77 -11.18
C SER A 221 -21.51 -3.65 -12.22
N ILE A 222 -21.23 -2.40 -11.84
CA ILE A 222 -21.24 -1.28 -12.79
C ILE A 222 -20.07 -1.42 -13.77
N LEU A 223 -18.87 -1.75 -13.27
CA LEU A 223 -17.71 -2.03 -14.11
C LEU A 223 -17.92 -3.25 -15.00
N ALA A 224 -18.57 -4.32 -14.52
CA ALA A 224 -18.93 -5.48 -15.33
C ALA A 224 -19.91 -5.10 -16.47
N ALA A 225 -20.96 -4.34 -16.16
CA ALA A 225 -22.01 -3.96 -17.10
C ALA A 225 -21.55 -2.92 -18.14
N TYR A 226 -20.79 -1.90 -17.73
CA TYR A 226 -20.21 -0.89 -18.61
C TYR A 226 -19.00 -1.43 -19.39
N GLY A 227 -18.11 -2.15 -18.70
CA GLY A 227 -16.90 -2.71 -19.27
C GLY A 227 -17.15 -3.91 -20.18
N ARG A 228 -18.28 -4.62 -20.06
CA ARG A 228 -18.56 -5.91 -20.73
C ARG A 228 -17.42 -6.91 -20.50
N LEU A 229 -17.16 -7.18 -19.23
CA LEU A 229 -16.14 -8.07 -18.70
C LEU A 229 -16.68 -8.71 -17.42
N ILE A 230 -16.16 -9.88 -17.02
CA ILE A 230 -16.51 -10.48 -15.74
C ILE A 230 -15.66 -9.83 -14.65
N VAL A 231 -16.27 -9.24 -13.64
CA VAL A 231 -15.55 -8.83 -12.42
C VAL A 231 -15.64 -9.95 -11.38
N VAL A 232 -14.56 -10.20 -10.67
CA VAL A 232 -14.49 -11.16 -9.56
C VAL A 232 -13.86 -10.45 -8.36
N THR A 233 -14.46 -10.59 -7.19
CA THR A 233 -13.86 -10.17 -5.90
C THR A 233 -13.70 -11.39 -5.02
N LEU A 234 -12.60 -11.51 -4.27
CA LEU A 234 -12.38 -12.66 -3.38
C LEU A 234 -11.97 -12.22 -1.98
N ASN A 235 -12.28 -13.08 -1.00
CA ASN A 235 -11.65 -13.06 0.31
C ASN A 235 -10.40 -13.94 0.28
N TYR A 236 -9.42 -13.64 1.14
CA TYR A 236 -8.25 -14.48 1.43
C TYR A 236 -7.90 -14.33 2.92
N ARG A 237 -7.18 -15.27 3.54
CA ARG A 237 -6.89 -15.21 4.98
C ARG A 237 -6.07 -13.97 5.37
N LEU A 238 -6.37 -13.38 6.53
CA LEU A 238 -5.79 -12.11 6.97
C LEU A 238 -4.98 -12.23 8.27
N GLY A 239 -4.08 -11.27 8.47
CA GLY A 239 -3.20 -11.13 9.62
C GLY A 239 -2.48 -12.44 9.95
N VAL A 240 -2.50 -12.79 11.23
CA VAL A 240 -1.94 -14.06 11.74
C VAL A 240 -2.44 -15.30 10.97
N PHE A 241 -3.72 -15.39 10.60
CA PHE A 241 -4.26 -16.55 9.88
C PHE A 241 -3.77 -16.64 8.42
N GLY A 242 -3.47 -15.50 7.79
CA GLY A 242 -2.95 -15.42 6.42
C GLY A 242 -1.44 -15.50 6.30
N PHE A 243 -0.71 -15.11 7.36
CA PHE A 243 0.70 -14.75 7.25
C PHE A 243 1.60 -15.19 8.42
N LEU A 244 1.11 -15.94 9.42
CA LEU A 244 1.97 -16.50 10.46
C LEU A 244 3.08 -17.36 9.83
N SER A 245 4.33 -17.02 10.15
CA SER A 245 5.55 -17.70 9.70
C SER A 245 6.56 -17.72 10.85
N SER A 246 7.20 -18.85 11.07
CA SER A 246 8.32 -18.97 12.03
C SER A 246 9.69 -18.69 11.40
N GLY A 247 9.75 -18.50 10.07
CA GLY A 247 11.00 -18.50 9.31
C GLY A 247 11.62 -19.89 9.11
N ASP A 248 10.99 -20.96 9.63
CA ASP A 248 11.42 -22.36 9.49
C ASP A 248 10.53 -23.10 8.47
N PRO A 249 11.04 -24.13 7.75
CA PRO A 249 10.25 -24.88 6.77
C PRO A 249 8.93 -25.49 7.26
N THR A 250 8.76 -25.67 8.58
CA THR A 250 7.54 -26.18 9.22
C THR A 250 6.38 -25.17 9.18
N CYS A 251 6.66 -23.87 9.33
CA CYS A 251 5.66 -22.80 9.29
C CYS A 251 6.14 -21.66 8.38
N LYS A 252 6.01 -21.88 7.06
CA LYS A 252 6.58 -20.99 6.05
C LYS A 252 5.91 -19.62 5.95
N GLY A 253 4.58 -19.54 6.10
CA GLY A 253 3.81 -18.32 5.84
C GLY A 253 3.17 -18.31 4.46
N ASN A 254 2.84 -17.12 3.95
CA ASN A 254 2.25 -16.90 2.62
C ASN A 254 0.94 -17.68 2.33
N TRP A 255 0.20 -18.05 3.38
CA TRP A 255 -1.07 -18.77 3.27
C TRP A 255 -2.11 -17.95 2.49
N ALA A 256 -2.14 -16.63 2.69
CA ALA A 256 -2.94 -15.67 1.95
C ALA A 256 -2.62 -15.59 0.44
N LEU A 257 -1.33 -15.60 0.06
CA LEU A 257 -0.94 -15.65 -1.35
C LEU A 257 -1.35 -17.00 -1.98
N SER A 258 -1.20 -18.09 -1.22
CA SER A 258 -1.65 -19.42 -1.62
C SER A 258 -3.18 -19.49 -1.80
N ASP A 259 -3.94 -18.78 -0.98
CA ASP A 259 -5.40 -18.62 -1.11
C ASP A 259 -5.77 -17.95 -2.44
N ILE A 260 -5.07 -16.88 -2.83
CA ILE A 260 -5.29 -16.19 -4.11
C ILE A 260 -4.97 -17.12 -5.28
N VAL A 261 -3.84 -17.85 -5.24
CA VAL A 261 -3.47 -18.83 -6.28
C VAL A 261 -4.57 -19.90 -6.43
N CYS A 262 -5.04 -20.47 -5.30
CA CYS A 262 -6.11 -21.47 -5.30
C CYS A 262 -7.43 -20.93 -5.87
N ALA A 263 -7.77 -19.66 -5.59
CA ALA A 263 -8.92 -19.00 -6.17
C ALA A 263 -8.79 -18.83 -7.69
N LEU A 264 -7.59 -18.50 -8.19
CA LEU A 264 -7.32 -18.37 -9.62
C LEU A 264 -7.39 -19.72 -10.35
N ASP A 265 -6.89 -20.81 -9.76
CA ASP A 265 -7.03 -22.16 -10.32
C ASP A 265 -8.51 -22.59 -10.44
N VAL A 266 -9.31 -22.36 -9.38
CA VAL A 266 -10.75 -22.65 -9.40
C VAL A 266 -11.47 -21.78 -10.42
N LEU A 267 -11.18 -20.49 -10.46
CA LEU A 267 -11.77 -19.55 -11.41
C LEU A 267 -11.45 -19.98 -12.85
N ARG A 268 -10.19 -20.28 -13.16
CA ARG A 268 -9.76 -20.79 -14.48
C ARG A 268 -10.54 -22.04 -14.89
N ALA A 269 -10.82 -22.93 -13.93
CA ALA A 269 -11.54 -24.17 -14.16
C ALA A 269 -13.07 -24.03 -14.27
N MET A 270 -13.66 -22.84 -14.04
CA MET A 270 -15.12 -22.60 -14.15
C MET A 270 -15.54 -21.36 -14.94
N VAL A 271 -14.66 -20.41 -15.21
CA VAL A 271 -15.06 -19.09 -15.77
C VAL A 271 -15.62 -19.20 -17.19
N SER A 272 -15.19 -20.20 -17.95
CA SER A 272 -15.76 -20.56 -19.26
C SER A 272 -17.25 -20.89 -19.20
N ASP A 273 -17.73 -21.47 -18.09
CA ASP A 273 -19.15 -21.82 -17.92
C ASP A 273 -20.02 -20.55 -17.83
N PHE A 274 -19.50 -19.50 -17.20
CA PHE A 274 -20.08 -18.16 -17.18
C PHE A 274 -19.89 -17.39 -18.50
N GLY A 275 -19.03 -17.88 -19.40
CA GLY A 275 -18.71 -17.25 -20.69
C GLY A 275 -17.54 -16.27 -20.63
N GLY A 276 -16.67 -16.40 -19.63
CA GLY A 276 -15.40 -15.69 -19.58
C GLY A 276 -14.24 -16.50 -20.16
N ASP A 277 -13.14 -15.82 -20.50
CA ASP A 277 -11.95 -16.41 -21.10
C ASP A 277 -10.88 -16.72 -20.02
N PRO A 278 -10.56 -17.99 -19.77
CA PRO A 278 -9.54 -18.40 -18.78
C PRO A 278 -8.09 -18.06 -19.20
N SER A 279 -7.86 -17.52 -20.40
CA SER A 279 -6.56 -16.99 -20.83
C SER A 279 -6.43 -15.46 -20.66
N MET A 280 -7.56 -14.75 -20.49
CA MET A 280 -7.63 -13.28 -20.43
C MET A 280 -8.02 -12.80 -19.02
N VAL A 281 -7.39 -13.40 -18.00
CA VAL A 281 -7.50 -13.00 -16.60
C VAL A 281 -6.54 -11.84 -16.31
N THR A 282 -7.05 -10.79 -15.69
CA THR A 282 -6.31 -9.61 -15.21
C THR A 282 -6.46 -9.53 -13.69
N LEU A 283 -5.37 -9.33 -12.95
CA LEU A 283 -5.44 -9.01 -11.52
C LEU A 283 -5.43 -7.49 -11.33
N LEU A 284 -6.24 -6.99 -10.40
CA LEU A 284 -6.14 -5.63 -9.86
C LEU A 284 -5.99 -5.70 -8.35
N GLY A 285 -5.02 -4.97 -7.82
CA GLY A 285 -4.88 -4.73 -6.38
C GLY A 285 -4.60 -3.27 -6.09
N TRP A 286 -4.94 -2.83 -4.87
CA TRP A 286 -4.49 -1.54 -4.33
C TRP A 286 -3.73 -1.73 -3.02
N ASP A 287 -2.81 -0.82 -2.70
CA ASP A 287 -2.04 -0.81 -1.44
C ASP A 287 -1.43 -2.20 -1.12
N THR A 288 -1.75 -2.83 0.02
CA THR A 288 -1.31 -4.19 0.35
C THR A 288 -1.73 -5.23 -0.70
N GLY A 289 -2.92 -5.10 -1.29
CA GLY A 289 -3.38 -5.96 -2.38
C GLY A 289 -2.56 -5.79 -3.67
N ALA A 290 -2.09 -4.58 -3.97
CA ALA A 290 -1.18 -4.33 -5.09
C ALA A 290 0.18 -5.00 -4.84
N ALA A 291 0.69 -4.98 -3.61
CA ALA A 291 1.90 -5.72 -3.25
C ALA A 291 1.72 -7.24 -3.45
N LEU A 292 0.58 -7.82 -3.06
CA LEU A 292 0.27 -9.24 -3.32
C LEU A 292 0.24 -9.55 -4.82
N VAL A 293 -0.44 -8.73 -5.64
CA VAL A 293 -0.47 -8.91 -7.11
C VAL A 293 0.94 -8.82 -7.70
N ASN A 294 1.75 -7.84 -7.27
CA ASN A 294 3.12 -7.67 -7.76
C ASN A 294 4.04 -8.85 -7.36
N LEU A 295 3.87 -9.44 -6.18
CA LEU A 295 4.59 -10.67 -5.80
C LEU A 295 4.15 -11.87 -6.66
N LEU A 296 2.86 -11.99 -6.97
CA LEU A 296 2.36 -13.05 -7.86
C LEU A 296 2.84 -12.89 -9.31
N MET A 297 3.13 -11.66 -9.78
CA MET A 297 3.66 -11.43 -11.14
C MET A 297 5.00 -12.14 -11.39
N SER A 298 5.90 -12.17 -10.40
CA SER A 298 7.20 -12.84 -10.49
C SER A 298 7.22 -14.24 -9.86
N SER A 299 6.13 -14.67 -9.25
CA SER A 299 6.05 -15.96 -8.56
C SER A 299 5.94 -17.14 -9.54
N PRO A 300 6.83 -18.15 -9.49
CA PRO A 300 6.75 -19.34 -10.34
C PRO A 300 5.43 -20.11 -10.22
N ILE A 301 4.77 -20.07 -9.05
CA ILE A 301 3.48 -20.75 -8.83
C ILE A 301 2.34 -20.15 -9.68
N SER A 302 2.48 -18.88 -10.10
CA SER A 302 1.52 -18.21 -10.99
C SER A 302 1.84 -18.40 -12.47
N ALA A 303 2.99 -19.00 -12.79
CA ALA A 303 3.49 -19.26 -14.13
C ALA A 303 4.02 -20.71 -14.30
N PRO A 304 3.21 -21.75 -14.01
CA PRO A 304 3.60 -23.13 -14.31
C PRO A 304 3.82 -23.34 -15.81
N VAL A 305 4.69 -24.30 -16.15
CA VAL A 305 5.39 -24.45 -17.44
C VAL A 305 4.53 -24.25 -18.70
N ASP A 306 3.28 -24.71 -18.69
CA ASP A 306 2.38 -24.64 -19.85
C ASP A 306 1.18 -23.67 -19.68
N SER A 307 1.02 -23.01 -18.51
CA SER A 307 -0.25 -22.31 -18.19
C SER A 307 -0.16 -21.22 -17.10
N ARG A 308 0.40 -20.05 -17.43
CA ARG A 308 0.29 -18.83 -16.57
C ARG A 308 -1.15 -18.54 -16.16
N LEU A 309 -1.39 -18.22 -14.88
CA LEU A 309 -2.72 -18.07 -14.28
C LEU A 309 -3.44 -16.75 -14.62
N PHE A 310 -2.68 -15.70 -14.94
CA PHE A 310 -3.19 -14.40 -15.36
C PHE A 310 -2.26 -13.73 -16.37
N ARG A 311 -2.82 -12.91 -17.26
CA ARG A 311 -2.09 -12.26 -18.38
C ARG A 311 -1.69 -10.83 -18.08
N ARG A 312 -2.40 -10.14 -17.17
CA ARG A 312 -2.25 -8.69 -16.92
C ARG A 312 -2.35 -8.34 -15.44
N ALA A 313 -1.72 -7.25 -15.04
CA ALA A 313 -1.74 -6.72 -13.68
C ALA A 313 -2.06 -5.22 -13.65
N ILE A 314 -2.84 -4.81 -12.66
CA ILE A 314 -3.14 -3.42 -12.31
C ILE A 314 -2.71 -3.20 -10.86
N LEU A 315 -1.76 -2.29 -10.64
CA LEU A 315 -1.19 -1.96 -9.32
C LEU A 315 -1.55 -0.53 -8.95
N LEU A 316 -2.36 -0.34 -7.90
CA LEU A 316 -2.82 0.99 -7.46
C LEU A 316 -2.18 1.35 -6.11
N GLY A 317 -1.33 2.37 -6.05
CA GLY A 317 -0.80 2.89 -4.78
C GLY A 317 -0.09 1.84 -3.91
N GLY A 318 0.61 0.86 -4.51
CA GLY A 318 1.30 -0.18 -3.75
C GLY A 318 2.11 -1.15 -4.62
N SER A 319 3.19 -1.73 -4.07
CA SER A 319 4.10 -2.60 -4.82
C SER A 319 4.84 -3.60 -3.92
N ALA A 320 5.45 -4.63 -4.52
CA ALA A 320 6.32 -5.58 -3.83
C ALA A 320 7.62 -4.96 -3.29
N LEU A 321 7.94 -3.71 -3.66
CA LEU A 321 9.12 -2.96 -3.22
C LEU A 321 8.80 -1.92 -2.13
N SER A 322 7.53 -1.75 -1.75
CA SER A 322 7.13 -0.85 -0.66
C SER A 322 7.56 -1.42 0.70
N SER A 323 7.98 -0.56 1.65
CA SER A 323 8.59 -1.02 2.91
C SER A 323 7.70 -1.92 3.78
N TRP A 324 6.39 -1.73 3.67
CA TRP A 324 5.36 -2.49 4.37
C TRP A 324 4.93 -3.76 3.62
N ALA A 325 5.47 -4.03 2.42
CA ALA A 325 5.05 -5.15 1.59
C ALA A 325 5.45 -6.52 2.17
N LEU A 326 6.60 -6.61 2.86
CA LEU A 326 7.13 -7.83 3.47
C LEU A 326 7.34 -7.66 4.99
N VAL A 327 7.19 -8.74 5.76
CA VAL A 327 7.55 -8.79 7.18
C VAL A 327 9.07 -8.87 7.33
N THR A 328 9.64 -8.07 8.22
CA THR A 328 11.01 -8.27 8.71
C THR A 328 10.97 -8.99 10.06
N SER A 329 11.82 -10.00 10.25
CA SER A 329 11.86 -10.86 11.46
C SER A 329 10.55 -11.62 11.79
N PRO A 330 9.97 -12.41 10.87
CA PRO A 330 8.72 -13.15 11.13
C PRO A 330 8.81 -14.10 12.33
N SER A 331 9.97 -14.73 12.53
CA SER A 331 10.27 -15.58 13.69
C SER A 331 10.07 -14.87 15.04
N GLU A 332 10.32 -13.56 15.12
CA GLU A 332 10.13 -12.78 16.34
C GLU A 332 8.64 -12.69 16.69
N TYR A 333 7.79 -12.33 15.73
CA TYR A 333 6.34 -12.26 15.93
C TYR A 333 5.71 -13.64 16.17
N PHE A 334 6.28 -14.72 15.61
CA PHE A 334 5.86 -16.10 15.90
C PHE A 334 6.06 -16.46 17.39
N TYR A 335 7.25 -16.20 17.95
CA TYR A 335 7.50 -16.50 19.36
C TYR A 335 6.81 -15.51 20.32
N GLN A 336 6.66 -14.23 19.95
CA GLN A 336 5.85 -13.29 20.73
C GLN A 336 4.35 -13.68 20.76
N LEU A 337 3.82 -14.21 19.65
CA LEU A 337 2.46 -14.75 19.61
C LEU A 337 2.33 -16.00 20.51
N ALA A 338 3.30 -16.92 20.43
CA ALA A 338 3.32 -18.12 21.27
C ALA A 338 3.33 -17.77 22.78
N ASP A 339 4.17 -16.82 23.19
CA ASP A 339 4.24 -16.34 24.58
C ASP A 339 2.93 -15.65 25.00
N GLY A 340 2.35 -14.83 24.13
CA GLY A 340 1.05 -14.18 24.33
C GLY A 340 -0.16 -15.12 24.42
N LEU A 341 0.00 -16.39 24.02
CA LEU A 341 -0.97 -17.48 24.19
C LEU A 341 -0.61 -18.41 25.37
N GLY A 342 0.58 -18.28 25.95
CA GLY A 342 1.07 -19.16 27.02
C GLY A 342 1.61 -20.51 26.52
N CYS A 343 1.94 -20.63 25.23
CA CYS A 343 2.53 -21.82 24.65
C CYS A 343 3.95 -22.07 25.18
N GLN A 344 4.32 -23.34 25.38
CA GLN A 344 5.63 -23.69 25.93
C GLN A 344 6.73 -23.52 24.88
N ILE A 345 7.46 -22.40 24.92
CA ILE A 345 8.58 -22.12 24.01
C ILE A 345 9.88 -22.86 24.43
N TYR A 346 10.03 -23.20 25.72
CA TYR A 346 11.25 -23.81 26.26
C TYR A 346 10.98 -25.13 27.00
N LYS A 347 11.76 -26.16 26.70
CA LYS A 347 11.81 -27.42 27.44
C LYS A 347 12.92 -27.34 28.50
N GLN A 348 12.67 -27.83 29.71
CA GLN A 348 13.71 -28.03 30.72
C GLN A 348 14.18 -29.49 30.71
N ASN A 349 15.50 -29.70 30.76
CA ASN A 349 16.08 -31.01 30.99
C ASN A 349 16.20 -31.31 32.50
N HIS A 350 16.59 -32.54 32.86
CA HIS A 350 16.74 -32.96 34.28
C HIS A 350 17.78 -32.17 35.08
N PHE A 351 18.61 -31.35 34.43
CA PHE A 351 19.61 -30.48 35.06
C PHE A 351 19.13 -29.01 35.15
N GLY A 352 17.87 -28.72 34.83
CA GLY A 352 17.28 -27.37 34.85
C GLY A 352 17.69 -26.48 33.67
N GLN A 353 18.47 -27.00 32.72
CA GLN A 353 18.86 -26.30 31.51
C GLN A 353 17.66 -26.14 30.57
N GLN A 354 17.44 -24.93 30.09
CA GLN A 354 16.37 -24.61 29.12
C GLN A 354 16.90 -24.74 27.69
N THR A 355 16.16 -25.46 26.85
CA THR A 355 16.38 -25.55 25.40
C THR A 355 15.12 -25.11 24.68
N LEU A 356 15.26 -24.45 23.53
CA LEU A 356 14.12 -24.10 22.68
C LEU A 356 13.37 -25.37 22.25
N LEU A 357 12.05 -25.33 22.24
CA LEU A 357 11.19 -26.42 21.77
C LEU A 357 11.12 -26.44 20.23
N GLY A 358 10.62 -27.51 19.62
CA GLY A 358 10.47 -27.58 18.17
C GLY A 358 9.45 -26.58 17.65
N VAL A 359 9.67 -26.08 16.43
CA VAL A 359 8.69 -25.22 15.74
C VAL A 359 7.35 -25.94 15.57
N GLU A 360 7.38 -27.25 15.35
CA GLU A 360 6.19 -28.11 15.27
C GLU A 360 5.40 -28.14 16.59
N ASP A 361 6.04 -28.40 17.73
CA ASP A 361 5.39 -28.41 19.05
C ASP A 361 4.73 -27.04 19.37
N VAL A 362 5.43 -25.94 19.04
CA VAL A 362 4.92 -24.57 19.29
C VAL A 362 3.79 -24.23 18.30
N LEU A 363 3.89 -24.67 17.05
CA LEU A 363 2.84 -24.49 16.05
C LEU A 363 1.57 -25.26 16.41
N GLU A 364 1.66 -26.49 16.90
CA GLU A 364 0.49 -27.29 17.34
C GLU A 364 -0.27 -26.56 18.46
N CYS A 365 0.45 -25.96 19.41
CA CYS A 365 -0.16 -25.13 20.45
C CYS A 365 -0.92 -23.91 19.88
N ILE A 366 -0.34 -23.18 18.92
CA ILE A 366 -1.02 -22.05 18.26
C ILE A 366 -2.18 -22.54 17.35
N GLN A 367 -2.08 -23.73 16.75
CA GLN A 367 -3.13 -24.34 15.93
C GLN A 367 -4.33 -24.84 16.74
N THR A 368 -4.13 -25.23 18.01
CA THR A 368 -5.18 -25.80 18.86
C THR A 368 -5.93 -24.78 19.71
N ASP A 369 -5.41 -23.56 19.90
CA ASP A 369 -6.11 -22.49 20.63
C ASP A 369 -7.29 -21.87 19.82
N SER A 370 -8.14 -21.12 20.51
CA SER A 370 -9.32 -20.47 19.94
C SER A 370 -8.98 -19.28 19.04
N VAL A 371 -9.86 -19.04 18.07
CA VAL A 371 -9.75 -17.91 17.12
C VAL A 371 -9.68 -16.57 17.86
N GLU A 372 -10.46 -16.43 18.93
CA GLU A 372 -10.53 -15.24 19.78
C GLU A 372 -9.25 -15.03 20.57
N ASN A 373 -8.61 -16.09 21.07
CA ASN A 373 -7.33 -16.01 21.78
C ASN A 373 -6.20 -15.59 20.83
N ILE A 374 -6.08 -16.27 19.69
CA ILE A 374 -5.09 -15.96 18.64
C ILE A 374 -5.24 -14.51 18.17
N THR A 375 -6.47 -14.08 17.89
CA THR A 375 -6.78 -12.69 17.51
C THR A 375 -6.48 -11.70 18.63
N ARG A 376 -6.76 -12.05 19.89
CA ARG A 376 -6.50 -11.21 21.07
C ARG A 376 -5.01 -11.03 21.35
N ALA A 377 -4.20 -12.08 21.17
CA ALA A 377 -2.76 -12.07 21.34
C ALA A 377 -2.07 -11.35 20.17
N ALA A 378 -2.42 -11.66 18.91
CA ALA A 378 -1.89 -10.96 17.74
C ALA A 378 -2.13 -9.44 17.80
N ALA A 379 -3.29 -8.99 18.29
CA ALA A 379 -3.59 -7.57 18.49
C ALA A 379 -2.91 -6.92 19.72
N LEU A 380 -2.13 -7.67 20.53
CA LEU A 380 -1.23 -7.12 21.57
C LEU A 380 0.19 -6.90 21.04
N LEU A 381 0.57 -7.46 19.89
CA LEU A 381 1.91 -7.31 19.33
C LEU A 381 2.08 -5.88 18.79
N ASP A 382 3.21 -5.26 19.13
CA ASP A 382 3.59 -3.95 18.62
C ASP A 382 3.80 -4.02 17.09
N LEU A 383 3.24 -3.05 16.37
CA LEU A 383 3.38 -2.89 14.93
C LEU A 383 4.33 -1.71 14.65
N PRO A 384 5.59 -1.93 14.24
CA PRO A 384 6.50 -0.86 13.89
C PRO A 384 5.91 0.04 12.79
N THR A 385 5.95 1.35 13.00
CA THR A 385 5.30 2.30 12.09
C THR A 385 5.94 2.26 10.70
N PHE A 386 5.09 2.35 9.66
CA PHE A 386 5.42 2.22 8.23
C PHE A 386 5.83 0.81 7.74
N LEU A 387 5.56 -0.23 8.54
CA LEU A 387 5.91 -1.63 8.29
C LEU A 387 4.73 -2.58 8.58
N THR A 388 4.92 -3.89 8.34
CA THR A 388 3.98 -4.95 8.74
C THR A 388 4.63 -5.95 9.72
N ASN A 389 3.80 -6.54 10.60
CA ASN A 389 4.13 -7.66 11.49
C ASN A 389 3.60 -9.01 10.97
N PHE A 390 2.43 -9.01 10.32
CA PHE A 390 1.85 -10.15 9.62
C PHE A 390 1.59 -9.76 8.16
N GLY A 391 2.32 -10.38 7.25
CA GLY A 391 2.32 -10.10 5.81
C GLY A 391 3.26 -11.07 5.06
N PRO A 392 3.47 -10.89 3.75
CA PRO A 392 4.37 -11.71 2.96
C PRO A 392 5.78 -11.87 3.55
N VAL A 393 6.36 -13.06 3.33
CA VAL A 393 7.72 -13.45 3.74
C VAL A 393 8.40 -14.18 2.59
N ILE A 394 9.74 -14.20 2.59
CA ILE A 394 10.52 -14.99 1.62
C ILE A 394 10.47 -16.46 2.07
N ASP A 395 9.80 -17.33 1.32
CA ASP A 395 9.48 -18.72 1.68
C ASP A 395 10.15 -19.79 0.80
N GLY A 396 10.81 -19.35 -0.28
CA GLY A 396 11.40 -20.23 -1.30
C GLY A 396 10.38 -20.96 -2.18
N ILE A 397 9.11 -20.55 -2.19
CA ILE A 397 8.02 -21.17 -2.97
C ILE A 397 7.20 -20.09 -3.69
N VAL A 398 6.45 -19.28 -2.94
CA VAL A 398 5.58 -18.23 -3.49
C VAL A 398 6.34 -16.93 -3.62
N VAL A 399 7.20 -16.60 -2.66
CA VAL A 399 8.17 -15.51 -2.70
C VAL A 399 9.55 -16.15 -2.62
N ASN A 400 10.09 -16.51 -3.78
CA ASN A 400 11.28 -17.35 -3.91
C ASN A 400 12.56 -16.70 -3.31
N THR A 401 12.71 -15.39 -3.49
CA THR A 401 13.86 -14.61 -2.99
C THR A 401 13.43 -13.15 -2.76
N ASP A 402 14.36 -12.29 -2.37
CA ASP A 402 14.13 -10.85 -2.21
C ASP A 402 13.51 -10.22 -3.48
N PRO A 403 12.38 -9.49 -3.37
CA PRO A 403 11.70 -8.92 -4.54
C PRO A 403 12.52 -7.89 -5.32
N ALA A 404 13.39 -7.10 -4.67
CA ALA A 404 14.24 -6.14 -5.39
C ALA A 404 15.28 -6.87 -6.23
N TYR A 405 16.00 -7.82 -5.62
CA TYR A 405 16.95 -8.67 -6.32
C TYR A 405 16.29 -9.46 -7.47
N ASN A 406 15.10 -10.03 -7.22
CA ASN A 406 14.37 -10.81 -8.21
C ASN A 406 13.93 -9.96 -9.43
N LEU A 407 13.33 -8.79 -9.22
CA LEU A 407 12.87 -7.93 -10.31
C LEU A 407 14.04 -7.27 -11.08
N GLU A 408 15.19 -7.08 -10.45
CA GLU A 408 16.42 -6.56 -11.08
C GLU A 408 17.18 -7.62 -11.91
N ASN A 409 17.29 -8.86 -11.41
CA ASN A 409 18.21 -9.87 -11.97
C ASN A 409 17.52 -11.06 -12.65
N HIS A 410 16.23 -11.32 -12.35
CA HIS A 410 15.48 -12.49 -12.81
C HIS A 410 14.04 -12.12 -13.23
N GLY A 411 13.85 -10.91 -13.74
CA GLY A 411 12.54 -10.30 -13.98
C GLY A 411 11.74 -10.84 -15.18
N SER A 412 12.14 -11.91 -15.87
CA SER A 412 11.48 -12.37 -17.10
C SER A 412 10.02 -12.76 -16.88
N LEU A 413 9.72 -13.55 -15.83
CA LEU A 413 8.36 -13.92 -15.45
C LEU A 413 7.46 -12.69 -15.19
N PHE A 414 8.02 -11.60 -14.67
CA PHE A 414 7.31 -10.36 -14.40
C PHE A 414 7.11 -9.53 -15.69
N GLN A 415 8.12 -9.46 -16.56
CA GLN A 415 8.12 -8.64 -17.79
C GLN A 415 7.21 -9.17 -18.93
N GLU A 416 6.66 -10.38 -18.83
CA GLU A 416 5.70 -10.94 -19.80
C GLU A 416 4.26 -10.43 -19.64
N ILE A 417 3.94 -9.86 -18.48
CA ILE A 417 2.59 -9.48 -18.07
C ILE A 417 2.31 -8.06 -18.57
N ASP A 418 1.13 -7.77 -19.13
CA ASP A 418 0.78 -6.36 -19.40
C ASP A 418 0.55 -5.67 -18.04
N LEU A 419 1.22 -4.55 -17.79
CA LEU A 419 1.23 -3.85 -16.51
C LEU A 419 0.67 -2.42 -16.64
N LEU A 420 -0.35 -2.11 -15.84
CA LEU A 420 -0.87 -0.75 -15.63
C LEU A 420 -0.68 -0.36 -14.17
N VAL A 421 -0.11 0.81 -13.92
CA VAL A 421 0.19 1.31 -12.58
C VAL A 421 -0.52 2.64 -12.35
N GLY A 422 -1.16 2.78 -11.20
CA GLY A 422 -1.77 4.01 -10.71
C GLY A 422 -1.14 4.46 -9.39
N ALA A 423 -1.07 5.77 -9.19
CA ALA A 423 -0.79 6.39 -7.90
C ALA A 423 -1.74 7.57 -7.67
N THR A 424 -2.05 7.85 -6.41
CA THR A 424 -2.67 9.11 -5.98
C THR A 424 -1.58 10.15 -5.66
N LYS A 425 -1.95 11.41 -5.45
CA LYS A 425 -0.96 12.47 -5.21
C LYS A 425 -0.43 12.46 -3.77
N HIS A 426 -1.29 12.19 -2.79
CA HIS A 426 -0.94 12.16 -1.36
C HIS A 426 -1.24 10.78 -0.77
N GLU A 427 -0.47 9.78 -1.19
CA GLU A 427 -0.62 8.39 -0.71
C GLU A 427 -0.39 8.26 0.81
N ALA A 428 0.52 9.05 1.37
CA ALA A 428 0.78 9.05 2.82
C ALA A 428 -0.23 9.86 3.65
N TYR A 429 -1.32 10.38 3.06
CA TYR A 429 -2.35 11.13 3.80
C TYR A 429 -2.88 10.39 5.03
N ASP A 430 -3.11 9.08 4.89
CA ASP A 430 -3.66 8.25 5.95
C ASP A 430 -2.66 7.87 7.05
N GLN A 431 -1.40 8.31 6.95
CA GLN A 431 -0.38 8.22 8.00
C GLN A 431 -0.44 9.37 9.02
N LEU A 432 -1.17 10.46 8.74
CA LEU A 432 -1.32 11.60 9.65
C LEU A 432 -2.66 11.61 10.38
N SER A 433 -2.67 12.21 11.57
CA SER A 433 -3.89 12.40 12.38
C SER A 433 -4.66 13.65 11.95
N THR A 434 -5.93 13.75 12.37
CA THR A 434 -6.79 14.91 12.05
C THR A 434 -6.18 16.22 12.53
N GLU A 435 -5.52 16.20 13.70
CA GLU A 435 -4.87 17.37 14.30
C GLU A 435 -3.69 17.87 13.42
N HIS A 436 -2.82 16.95 12.98
CA HIS A 436 -1.71 17.27 12.07
C HIS A 436 -2.16 17.70 10.68
N LEU A 437 -3.26 17.14 10.18
CA LEU A 437 -3.83 17.51 8.89
C LEU A 437 -4.51 18.89 8.94
N GLN A 438 -5.27 19.19 10.00
CA GLN A 438 -6.03 20.43 10.12
C GLN A 438 -5.14 21.64 10.48
N TYR A 439 -4.21 21.48 11.42
CA TYR A 439 -3.42 22.60 11.97
C TYR A 439 -1.97 22.62 11.49
N GLY A 440 -1.51 21.56 10.82
CA GLY A 440 -0.15 21.39 10.32
C GLY A 440 0.76 20.62 11.28
N LEU A 441 2.04 20.55 10.92
CA LEU A 441 3.10 19.93 11.71
C LEU A 441 4.13 20.97 12.14
N ASP A 442 4.60 20.90 13.39
CA ASP A 442 5.80 21.64 13.78
C ASP A 442 7.07 20.88 13.38
N VAL A 443 8.22 21.57 13.45
CA VAL A 443 9.55 21.00 13.13
C VAL A 443 9.84 19.77 13.99
N LYS A 444 9.40 19.77 15.26
CA LYS A 444 9.61 18.67 16.20
C LYS A 444 8.86 17.40 15.77
N ASN A 445 7.61 17.53 15.31
CA ASN A 445 6.81 16.41 14.84
C ASN A 445 7.29 15.91 13.47
N ARG A 446 7.71 16.81 12.56
CA ARG A 446 8.45 16.43 11.33
C ARG A 446 9.65 15.55 11.67
N ASP A 447 10.51 16.04 12.57
CA ASP A 447 11.73 15.34 12.94
C ASP A 447 11.44 14.03 13.69
N ALA A 448 10.34 13.94 14.43
CA ALA A 448 9.88 12.69 15.05
C ALA A 448 9.40 11.66 14.00
N ILE A 449 8.67 12.10 12.97
CA ILE A 449 8.21 11.25 11.84
C ILE A 449 9.42 10.73 11.06
N TYR A 450 10.31 11.62 10.63
CA TYR A 450 11.51 11.23 9.87
C TYR A 450 12.44 10.33 10.69
N ARG A 451 12.61 10.55 12.00
CA ARG A 451 13.41 9.63 12.85
C ARG A 451 12.76 8.27 13.06
N THR A 452 11.43 8.18 13.16
CA THR A 452 10.71 6.89 13.19
C THR A 452 10.90 6.15 11.87
N PHE A 453 10.70 6.82 10.73
CA PHE A 453 10.92 6.25 9.41
C PHE A 453 12.37 5.74 9.24
N VAL A 454 13.36 6.61 9.45
CA VAL A 454 14.78 6.26 9.24
C VAL A 454 15.26 5.14 10.17
N ARG A 455 14.77 5.10 11.42
CA ARG A 455 15.09 3.99 12.35
C ARG A 455 14.46 2.66 11.91
N ASN A 456 13.26 2.69 11.35
CA ASN A 456 12.52 1.49 10.98
C ASN A 456 12.99 0.92 9.63
N MET A 457 13.44 1.77 8.69
CA MET A 457 13.89 1.33 7.36
C MET A 457 15.38 0.99 7.30
N TYR A 458 16.25 1.89 7.77
CA TYR A 458 17.69 1.77 7.52
C TYR A 458 18.42 1.19 8.73
N SER A 459 19.52 0.51 8.44
CA SER A 459 20.46 -0.05 9.43
C SER A 459 21.70 0.81 9.62
N PHE A 460 22.19 1.44 8.56
CA PHE A 460 23.46 2.19 8.51
C PHE A 460 23.22 3.69 8.27
N HIS A 461 24.23 4.53 8.57
CA HIS A 461 24.26 5.99 8.29
C HIS A 461 22.95 6.76 8.60
N ARG A 462 22.27 6.41 9.70
CA ARG A 462 20.93 6.95 10.00
C ARG A 462 20.93 8.45 10.24
N THR A 463 22.00 9.02 10.76
CA THR A 463 22.10 10.47 11.03
C THR A 463 22.22 11.26 9.72
N GLU A 464 23.01 10.73 8.80
CA GLU A 464 23.29 11.28 7.47
C GLU A 464 22.04 11.18 6.59
N ILE A 465 21.37 10.02 6.59
CA ILE A 465 20.09 9.79 5.90
C ILE A 465 18.99 10.71 6.45
N PHE A 466 18.86 10.85 7.78
CA PHE A 466 17.91 11.78 8.39
C PHE A 466 18.16 13.23 7.96
N ASN A 467 19.42 13.68 8.02
CA ASN A 467 19.80 15.03 7.61
C ASN A 467 19.56 15.26 6.10
N ALA A 468 19.79 14.24 5.26
CA ALA A 468 19.52 14.31 3.82
C ALA A 468 18.01 14.45 3.52
N ILE A 469 17.15 13.69 4.20
CA ILE A 469 15.68 13.81 4.04
C ILE A 469 15.18 15.18 4.52
N VAL A 470 15.72 15.68 5.64
CA VAL A 470 15.44 17.06 6.11
C VAL A 470 15.90 18.10 5.09
N ASN A 471 17.05 17.91 4.45
CA ASN A 471 17.57 18.84 3.45
C ASN A 471 16.74 18.87 2.16
N GLU A 472 16.37 17.69 1.65
CA GLU A 472 15.63 17.53 0.40
C GLU A 472 14.21 18.12 0.48
N TYR A 473 13.47 17.83 1.55
CA TYR A 473 12.05 18.20 1.67
C TYR A 473 11.79 19.51 2.44
N ASN A 474 12.83 20.26 2.83
CA ASN A 474 12.64 21.57 3.46
C ASN A 474 12.47 22.67 2.40
N ASP A 475 11.39 23.48 2.53
CA ASP A 475 11.22 24.69 1.72
C ASP A 475 12.28 25.74 2.09
N TRP A 476 13.37 25.78 1.32
CA TRP A 476 14.46 26.73 1.46
C TRP A 476 14.11 28.15 0.99
N TYR A 477 13.01 28.33 0.25
CA TYR A 477 12.51 29.64 -0.17
C TYR A 477 11.64 30.30 0.91
N ASN A 478 11.00 29.49 1.77
CA ASN A 478 10.21 29.96 2.92
C ASN A 478 10.82 29.50 4.27
N PRO A 479 11.90 30.15 4.76
CA PRO A 479 12.54 29.80 6.03
C PRO A 479 11.65 30.02 7.26
N GLY A 480 10.43 30.56 7.12
CA GLY A 480 9.47 30.70 8.20
C GLY A 480 8.86 29.37 8.69
N GLN A 481 9.08 28.24 7.98
CA GLN A 481 8.67 26.89 8.36
C GLN A 481 7.22 26.81 8.91
N HIS A 482 6.29 27.46 8.20
CA HIS A 482 4.89 27.52 8.60
C HIS A 482 4.29 26.10 8.71
N PRO A 483 3.49 25.76 9.75
CA PRO A 483 3.12 24.37 10.03
C PRO A 483 2.39 23.65 8.89
N ILE A 484 1.63 24.38 8.07
CA ILE A 484 0.97 23.83 6.88
C ILE A 484 1.99 23.46 5.78
N THR A 485 3.02 24.28 5.56
CA THR A 485 4.11 23.97 4.62
C THR A 485 4.92 22.77 5.11
N VAL A 486 5.20 22.69 6.41
CA VAL A 486 5.91 21.55 7.02
C VAL A 486 5.07 20.26 6.93
N ARG A 487 3.74 20.34 7.10
CA ARG A 487 2.81 19.23 6.84
C ARG A 487 2.90 18.74 5.39
N ASP A 488 2.85 19.66 4.44
CA ASP A 488 2.84 19.33 3.01
C ASP A 488 4.18 18.70 2.58
N SER A 489 5.31 19.25 3.02
CA SER A 489 6.65 18.65 2.87
C SER A 489 6.74 17.21 3.43
N VAL A 490 6.16 16.95 4.61
CA VAL A 490 6.16 15.61 5.22
C VAL A 490 5.26 14.64 4.46
N LEU A 491 4.09 15.09 4.01
CA LEU A 491 3.19 14.27 3.20
C LEU A 491 3.82 13.90 1.86
N GLU A 492 4.49 14.83 1.20
CA GLU A 492 5.26 14.53 -0.02
C GLU A 492 6.41 13.55 0.27
N ALA A 493 7.26 13.81 1.27
CA ALA A 493 8.38 12.93 1.62
C ALA A 493 7.97 11.48 1.91
N ILE A 494 6.91 11.28 2.69
CA ILE A 494 6.44 9.94 3.09
C ILE A 494 5.61 9.29 1.96
N SER A 495 4.91 10.06 1.12
CA SER A 495 4.25 9.52 -0.08
C SER A 495 5.27 9.02 -1.09
N ASP A 496 6.33 9.79 -1.32
CA ASP A 496 7.42 9.42 -2.21
C ASP A 496 8.16 8.19 -1.69
N ALA A 497 8.52 8.16 -0.40
CA ALA A 497 9.27 7.04 0.20
C ALA A 497 8.52 5.71 0.24
N LEU A 498 7.24 5.70 0.65
CA LEU A 498 6.47 4.47 0.87
C LEU A 498 5.78 3.94 -0.40
N TYR A 499 5.46 4.83 -1.34
CA TYR A 499 4.58 4.53 -2.47
C TYR A 499 5.22 4.89 -3.82
N LEU A 500 5.47 6.17 -4.10
CA LEU A 500 5.81 6.61 -5.47
C LEU A 500 7.21 6.14 -5.92
N ALA A 501 8.21 6.16 -5.05
CA ALA A 501 9.56 5.67 -5.36
C ALA A 501 9.60 4.16 -5.66
N PRO A 502 9.06 3.27 -4.81
CA PRO A 502 9.04 1.84 -5.11
C PRO A 502 8.14 1.50 -6.32
N LEU A 503 6.96 2.15 -6.47
CA LEU A 503 6.13 2.02 -7.68
C LEU A 503 6.90 2.39 -8.95
N THR A 504 7.58 3.54 -8.95
CA THR A 504 8.34 4.00 -10.12
C THR A 504 9.53 3.09 -10.41
N LYS A 505 10.15 2.48 -9.38
CA LYS A 505 11.19 1.46 -9.57
C LYS A 505 10.63 0.21 -10.25
N VAL A 506 9.47 -0.31 -9.83
CA VAL A 506 8.79 -1.43 -10.50
C VAL A 506 8.45 -1.10 -11.95
N VAL A 507 7.88 0.08 -12.23
CA VAL A 507 7.57 0.54 -13.60
C VAL A 507 8.83 0.63 -14.47
N ARG A 508 9.94 1.16 -13.94
CA ARG A 508 11.24 1.24 -14.63
C ARG A 508 11.80 -0.15 -14.96
N LEU A 509 11.80 -1.07 -13.99
CA LEU A 509 12.26 -2.46 -14.19
C LEU A 509 11.39 -3.22 -15.20
N HIS A 510 10.07 -2.97 -15.23
CA HIS A 510 9.18 -3.57 -16.23
C HIS A 510 9.47 -3.08 -17.66
N ALA A 511 9.77 -1.79 -17.81
CA ALA A 511 10.06 -1.15 -19.09
C ALA A 511 11.54 -1.19 -19.52
N GLN A 512 12.46 -1.66 -18.66
CA GLN A 512 13.90 -1.62 -18.87
C GLN A 512 14.31 -2.28 -20.19
N GLY A 513 15.03 -1.54 -21.04
CA GLY A 513 15.51 -2.03 -22.34
C GLY A 513 14.48 -2.02 -23.48
N LYS A 514 13.22 -1.65 -23.23
CA LYS A 514 12.24 -1.40 -24.30
C LYS A 514 12.57 -0.10 -25.06
N THR A 515 12.26 -0.08 -26.35
CA THR A 515 12.31 1.10 -27.23
C THR A 515 10.99 1.29 -28.00
N PRO A 516 10.54 2.53 -28.27
CA PRO A 516 9.29 2.77 -28.99
C PRO A 516 9.27 2.10 -30.37
N GLY A 517 8.20 1.37 -30.67
CA GLY A 517 7.98 0.71 -31.97
C GLY A 517 8.77 -0.59 -32.20
N GLY A 518 9.60 -1.04 -31.25
CA GLY A 518 10.26 -2.34 -31.31
C GLY A 518 9.38 -3.51 -30.84
N VAL A 519 9.63 -4.71 -31.37
CA VAL A 519 9.06 -5.96 -30.83
C VAL A 519 9.99 -6.49 -29.74
N HIS A 520 9.58 -6.37 -28.48
CA HIS A 520 10.42 -6.71 -27.32
C HIS A 520 10.14 -8.11 -26.79
N ARG A 521 11.22 -8.85 -26.50
CA ARG A 521 11.18 -10.19 -25.92
C ARG A 521 11.94 -10.23 -24.59
N THR A 522 11.60 -11.20 -23.74
CA THR A 522 12.39 -11.58 -22.56
C THR A 522 13.64 -12.35 -22.99
N GLU A 523 14.54 -12.62 -22.04
CA GLU A 523 15.72 -13.47 -22.28
C GLU A 523 15.31 -14.89 -22.72
N ASP A 524 14.22 -15.41 -22.15
CA ASP A 524 13.57 -16.67 -22.51
C ASP A 524 12.80 -16.63 -23.87
N GLY A 525 12.79 -15.47 -24.55
CA GLY A 525 12.22 -15.29 -25.89
C GLY A 525 10.71 -15.02 -25.95
N ALA A 526 10.00 -15.00 -24.83
CA ALA A 526 8.58 -14.66 -24.76
C ALA A 526 8.34 -13.16 -25.03
N GLN A 527 7.15 -12.78 -25.51
CA GLN A 527 6.82 -11.36 -25.75
C GLN A 527 6.63 -10.61 -24.42
N ARG A 528 7.32 -9.46 -24.28
CA ARG A 528 7.17 -8.59 -23.11
C ARG A 528 5.83 -7.85 -23.14
N GLY A 529 5.14 -7.81 -22.00
CA GLY A 529 3.87 -7.11 -21.84
C GLY A 529 4.05 -5.59 -21.81
N LYS A 530 3.00 -4.84 -22.13
CA LYS A 530 3.02 -3.36 -22.19
C LYS A 530 3.19 -2.73 -20.79
N THR A 531 3.65 -1.48 -20.70
CA THR A 531 3.73 -0.73 -19.44
C THR A 531 2.98 0.61 -19.51
N PHE A 532 1.99 0.84 -18.65
CA PHE A 532 1.28 2.13 -18.55
C PHE A 532 1.32 2.68 -17.12
N PHE A 533 1.46 4.00 -16.97
CA PHE A 533 1.48 4.68 -15.68
C PHE A 533 0.56 5.90 -15.66
N TYR A 534 -0.20 6.09 -14.59
CA TYR A 534 -1.02 7.28 -14.33
C TYR A 534 -0.87 7.82 -12.90
N LEU A 535 -1.14 9.11 -12.76
CA LEU A 535 -1.30 9.81 -11.50
C LEU A 535 -2.75 10.31 -11.41
N PHE A 536 -3.54 9.80 -10.49
CA PHE A 536 -4.82 10.40 -10.15
C PHE A 536 -4.55 11.69 -9.37
N SER A 537 -5.17 12.80 -9.76
CA SER A 537 -4.97 14.13 -9.15
C SER A 537 -6.23 14.99 -9.13
N HIS A 538 -7.40 14.36 -9.27
CA HIS A 538 -8.70 14.99 -9.04
C HIS A 538 -9.02 15.10 -7.53
N GLU A 539 -9.82 16.09 -7.16
CA GLU A 539 -10.21 16.39 -5.77
C GLU A 539 -11.65 15.97 -5.49
N THR A 540 -11.89 14.67 -5.29
CA THR A 540 -13.21 14.07 -4.96
C THR A 540 -14.00 14.89 -3.94
N SER A 541 -15.27 15.16 -4.26
CA SER A 541 -16.20 15.96 -3.47
C SER A 541 -16.51 15.34 -2.10
N GLY A 542 -16.70 16.20 -1.09
CA GLY A 542 -17.10 15.81 0.27
C GLY A 542 -15.96 15.34 1.19
N ASN A 543 -14.77 15.04 0.67
CA ASN A 543 -13.64 14.56 1.48
C ASN A 543 -12.85 15.74 2.11
N PRO A 544 -12.70 15.84 3.44
CA PRO A 544 -11.98 16.96 4.07
C PRO A 544 -10.47 16.89 3.85
N ARG A 545 -9.93 17.75 2.98
CA ARG A 545 -8.48 17.82 2.63
C ARG A 545 -7.66 18.88 3.36
N TYR A 546 -8.29 19.72 4.21
CA TYR A 546 -7.61 20.76 4.99
C TYR A 546 -6.66 21.68 4.16
N GLY A 547 -7.05 21.99 2.93
CA GLY A 547 -6.29 22.85 2.00
C GLY A 547 -5.24 22.14 1.14
N LEU A 548 -5.03 20.82 1.30
CA LEU A 548 -4.22 20.02 0.37
C LEU A 548 -4.87 20.00 -1.02
N LYS A 549 -4.03 20.08 -2.06
CA LYS A 549 -4.45 20.06 -3.47
C LYS A 549 -4.07 18.74 -4.15
N GLY A 550 -5.02 18.18 -4.90
CA GLY A 550 -4.99 16.86 -5.51
C GLY A 550 -5.63 15.77 -4.66
N SER A 551 -5.57 14.54 -5.18
CA SER A 551 -6.13 13.33 -4.57
C SER A 551 -5.36 12.87 -3.32
N ILE A 552 -6.03 12.10 -2.48
CA ILE A 552 -5.41 11.33 -1.39
C ILE A 552 -5.52 9.82 -1.65
N HIS A 553 -4.84 9.00 -0.83
CA HIS A 553 -4.71 7.55 -0.98
C HIS A 553 -5.98 6.82 -1.43
N ALA A 554 -5.88 5.92 -2.42
CA ALA A 554 -6.97 5.10 -2.95
C ALA A 554 -8.27 5.83 -3.36
N GLU A 555 -8.24 7.14 -3.64
CA GLU A 555 -9.42 7.88 -4.11
C GLU A 555 -9.86 7.54 -5.54
N ASP A 556 -9.03 6.88 -6.34
CA ASP A 556 -9.33 6.46 -7.72
C ASP A 556 -10.15 5.16 -7.81
N LEU A 557 -9.96 4.23 -6.87
CA LEU A 557 -10.69 2.97 -6.77
C LEU A 557 -12.23 3.08 -6.91
N PRO A 558 -12.96 4.00 -6.23
CA PRO A 558 -14.41 4.14 -6.42
C PRO A 558 -14.80 4.62 -7.83
N TYR A 559 -13.93 5.35 -8.53
CA TYR A 559 -14.16 5.76 -9.93
C TYR A 559 -13.96 4.59 -10.88
N ILE A 560 -12.98 3.72 -10.63
CA ILE A 560 -12.74 2.48 -11.36
C ILE A 560 -13.90 1.49 -11.19
N LEU A 561 -14.51 1.44 -10.00
CA LEU A 561 -15.66 0.55 -9.72
C LEU A 561 -17.02 1.12 -10.16
N GLY A 562 -17.08 2.40 -10.55
CA GLY A 562 -18.31 3.02 -11.08
C GLY A 562 -19.23 3.70 -10.06
N TYR A 563 -18.82 3.82 -8.78
CA TYR A 563 -19.66 4.36 -7.71
C TYR A 563 -20.27 5.76 -7.99
N PRO A 564 -19.57 6.71 -8.66
CA PRO A 564 -20.17 7.99 -9.03
C PRO A 564 -21.45 7.89 -9.89
N LEU A 565 -21.62 6.80 -10.65
CA LEU A 565 -22.80 6.58 -11.49
C LEU A 565 -24.06 6.17 -10.71
N LEU A 566 -23.93 5.70 -9.46
CA LEU A 566 -25.07 5.28 -8.64
C LEU A 566 -26.09 6.40 -8.36
N ASN A 567 -25.70 7.68 -8.48
CA ASN A 567 -26.63 8.82 -8.43
C ASN A 567 -27.55 8.82 -7.19
N ASN A 568 -26.97 8.54 -6.01
CA ASN A 568 -27.66 8.40 -4.71
C ASN A 568 -28.68 7.24 -4.63
N GLN A 569 -28.67 6.29 -5.57
CA GLN A 569 -29.19 4.93 -5.31
C GLN A 569 -28.22 4.17 -4.40
N PRO A 570 -28.69 3.22 -3.59
CA PRO A 570 -27.79 2.27 -2.93
C PRO A 570 -27.04 1.42 -3.98
N PRO A 571 -25.79 1.00 -3.71
CA PRO A 571 -25.15 -0.06 -4.49
C PRO A 571 -25.97 -1.36 -4.45
N SER A 572 -25.75 -2.26 -5.40
CA SER A 572 -26.53 -3.51 -5.50
C SER A 572 -26.14 -4.55 -4.45
N ILE A 573 -24.94 -4.39 -3.89
CA ILE A 573 -24.52 -4.95 -2.61
C ILE A 573 -24.78 -3.88 -1.52
N GLU A 574 -25.50 -4.24 -0.46
CA GLU A 574 -25.85 -3.32 0.65
C GLU A 574 -24.61 -2.80 1.42
N LEU A 575 -23.51 -3.56 1.37
CA LEU A 575 -22.26 -3.27 2.06
C LEU A 575 -21.40 -2.29 1.22
N ASN A 576 -21.61 -0.99 1.43
CA ASN A 576 -20.88 0.05 0.70
C ASN A 576 -19.53 0.40 1.36
N ALA A 577 -18.42 0.06 0.70
CA ALA A 577 -17.06 0.48 1.09
C ALA A 577 -16.89 2.01 1.23
N PHE A 578 -17.58 2.82 0.41
CA PHE A 578 -17.31 4.24 0.23
C PHE A 578 -18.42 5.16 0.74
N ASP A 579 -18.02 6.33 1.25
CA ASP A 579 -18.90 7.32 1.88
C ASP A 579 -18.57 8.71 1.31
N PHE A 580 -18.70 8.80 -0.01
CA PHE A 580 -18.37 9.97 -0.83
C PHE A 580 -19.63 10.48 -1.53
N THR A 581 -19.74 11.80 -1.71
CA THR A 581 -20.88 12.45 -2.34
C THR A 581 -20.50 13.01 -3.71
N PHE A 582 -20.81 12.26 -4.78
CA PHE A 582 -20.25 12.54 -6.10
C PHE A 582 -21.01 13.59 -6.93
N ASN A 583 -20.26 14.53 -7.50
CA ASN A 583 -20.74 15.57 -8.41
C ASN A 583 -20.90 15.06 -9.87
N LYS A 584 -21.31 15.93 -10.80
CA LYS A 584 -21.54 15.55 -12.21
C LYS A 584 -20.26 15.27 -13.02
N GLN A 585 -19.17 15.99 -12.76
CA GLN A 585 -17.90 15.83 -13.47
C GLN A 585 -17.20 14.52 -13.05
N GLU A 586 -17.32 14.16 -11.77
CA GLU A 586 -16.81 12.92 -11.19
C GLU A 586 -17.40 11.67 -11.85
N ARG A 587 -18.65 11.74 -12.36
CA ARG A 587 -19.27 10.70 -13.19
C ARG A 587 -18.52 10.48 -14.50
N VAL A 588 -18.06 11.58 -15.12
CA VAL A 588 -17.25 11.50 -16.35
C VAL A 588 -15.86 10.95 -16.06
N ILE A 589 -15.25 11.33 -14.93
CA ILE A 589 -13.95 10.80 -14.50
C ILE A 589 -14.06 9.28 -14.25
N SER A 590 -15.16 8.82 -13.66
CA SER A 590 -15.46 7.39 -13.50
C SER A 590 -15.70 6.69 -14.84
N GLU A 591 -16.51 7.27 -15.73
CA GLU A 591 -16.72 6.73 -17.06
C GLU A 591 -15.41 6.60 -17.86
N VAL A 592 -14.50 7.57 -17.72
CA VAL A 592 -13.15 7.57 -18.31
C VAL A 592 -12.25 6.49 -17.67
N LEU A 593 -12.18 6.41 -16.34
CA LEU A 593 -11.35 5.41 -15.64
C LEU A 593 -11.83 3.99 -15.91
N MET A 594 -13.14 3.74 -15.84
CA MET A 594 -13.74 2.46 -16.24
C MET A 594 -13.44 2.12 -17.69
N ARG A 595 -13.40 3.10 -18.61
CA ARG A 595 -13.04 2.87 -20.02
C ARG A 595 -11.59 2.43 -20.16
N TYR A 596 -10.65 3.16 -19.56
CA TYR A 596 -9.23 2.81 -19.63
C TYR A 596 -8.95 1.43 -18.99
N VAL A 597 -9.54 1.14 -17.84
CA VAL A 597 -9.40 -0.17 -17.17
C VAL A 597 -10.04 -1.28 -18.00
N ALA A 598 -11.27 -1.11 -18.50
CA ALA A 598 -11.93 -2.13 -19.33
C ALA A 598 -11.22 -2.38 -20.67
N ASN A 599 -10.62 -1.35 -21.27
CA ASN A 599 -9.80 -1.48 -22.47
C ASN A 599 -8.52 -2.26 -22.17
N PHE A 600 -7.80 -1.90 -21.10
CA PHE A 600 -6.59 -2.59 -20.68
C PHE A 600 -6.84 -4.06 -20.31
N VAL A 601 -7.92 -4.35 -19.57
CA VAL A 601 -8.35 -5.73 -19.25
C VAL A 601 -8.62 -6.55 -20.53
N LYS A 602 -9.15 -5.93 -21.59
CA LYS A 602 -9.39 -6.57 -22.88
C LYS A 602 -8.12 -6.78 -23.71
N THR A 603 -7.30 -5.76 -23.91
CA THR A 603 -6.26 -5.78 -24.96
C THR A 603 -4.84 -5.58 -24.45
N GLY A 604 -4.67 -5.18 -23.19
CA GLY A 604 -3.39 -4.72 -22.63
C GLY A 604 -3.09 -3.26 -22.96
N ASP A 605 -4.02 -2.53 -23.59
CA ASP A 605 -3.87 -1.12 -23.95
C ASP A 605 -5.08 -0.29 -23.48
N PRO A 606 -4.90 0.79 -22.70
CA PRO A 606 -6.02 1.62 -22.28
C PRO A 606 -6.68 2.36 -23.45
N ASN A 607 -6.00 2.57 -24.58
CA ASN A 607 -6.46 3.46 -25.65
C ASN A 607 -7.44 2.81 -26.66
N GLU A 608 -7.52 1.48 -26.69
CA GLU A 608 -7.87 0.77 -27.93
C GLU A 608 -9.34 0.87 -28.38
N ILE A 609 -10.30 0.87 -27.43
CA ILE A 609 -11.73 0.87 -27.75
C ILE A 609 -12.30 2.28 -27.72
N ARG A 610 -12.85 2.70 -28.86
CA ARG A 610 -13.36 4.04 -29.13
C ARG A 610 -14.57 4.43 -28.26
N TRP A 611 -14.76 5.75 -28.14
CA TRP A 611 -15.74 6.41 -27.28
C TRP A 611 -17.17 6.41 -27.84
N ASP A 612 -17.60 5.31 -28.46
CA ASP A 612 -18.77 5.28 -29.35
C ASP A 612 -20.10 5.21 -28.59
N ASN A 613 -20.11 4.56 -27.42
CA ASN A 613 -21.18 4.65 -26.42
C ASN A 613 -20.68 5.49 -25.24
N VAL A 614 -21.47 6.49 -24.84
CA VAL A 614 -21.19 7.42 -23.73
C VAL A 614 -22.41 7.49 -22.82
N LEU A 615 -22.20 7.51 -21.50
CA LEU A 615 -23.26 7.63 -20.49
C LEU A 615 -23.51 9.08 -20.05
N THR A 616 -22.52 9.96 -20.16
CA THR A 616 -22.63 11.36 -19.70
C THR A 616 -23.18 12.35 -20.74
N ASP A 617 -24.02 13.28 -20.26
CA ASP A 617 -24.41 14.50 -20.99
C ASP A 617 -23.28 15.54 -21.08
N GLU A 618 -22.26 15.45 -20.21
CA GLU A 618 -21.17 16.44 -20.06
C GLU A 618 -20.08 16.28 -21.13
N VAL A 619 -20.48 16.14 -22.40
CA VAL A 619 -19.62 15.84 -23.55
C VAL A 619 -18.44 16.81 -23.65
N LYS A 620 -18.62 18.10 -23.33
CA LYS A 620 -17.53 19.12 -23.35
C LYS A 620 -16.39 18.83 -22.36
N PHE A 621 -16.67 18.11 -21.28
CA PHE A 621 -15.66 17.68 -20.31
C PHE A 621 -15.00 16.36 -20.76
N LEU A 622 -15.80 15.42 -21.28
CA LEU A 622 -15.29 14.17 -21.89
C LEU A 622 -14.33 14.43 -23.07
N GLU A 623 -14.62 15.46 -23.89
CA GLU A 623 -13.76 15.93 -24.99
C GLU A 623 -12.36 16.40 -24.57
N ARG A 624 -12.10 16.57 -23.26
CA ARG A 624 -10.75 16.83 -22.73
C ARG A 624 -9.91 15.55 -22.71
N PHE A 625 -10.53 14.43 -22.34
CA PHE A 625 -9.88 13.11 -22.28
C PHE A 625 -9.78 12.47 -23.66
N ARG A 626 -10.83 12.59 -24.50
CA ARG A 626 -10.86 12.06 -25.88
C ARG A 626 -9.71 12.55 -26.79
N LYS A 627 -9.13 13.71 -26.48
CA LYS A 627 -8.03 14.34 -27.24
C LYS A 627 -6.65 13.94 -26.76
N LEU A 628 -6.55 13.18 -25.68
CA LEU A 628 -5.30 12.70 -25.12
C LEU A 628 -5.12 11.22 -25.43
N TYR A 629 -3.96 10.91 -25.99
CA TYR A 629 -3.45 9.55 -26.10
C TYR A 629 -2.63 9.23 -24.85
N TRP A 630 -2.85 8.08 -24.23
CA TRP A 630 -2.05 7.60 -23.09
C TRP A 630 -0.88 6.76 -23.63
N PRO A 631 0.36 7.28 -23.65
CA PRO A 631 1.51 6.54 -24.16
C PRO A 631 1.92 5.38 -23.24
N GLU A 632 2.51 4.34 -23.84
CA GLU A 632 3.28 3.33 -23.11
C GLU A 632 4.56 3.97 -22.52
N PHE A 633 4.94 3.56 -21.32
CA PHE A 633 6.11 4.04 -20.59
C PHE A 633 7.41 3.41 -21.13
N TYR A 634 8.39 4.24 -21.48
CA TYR A 634 9.73 3.80 -21.92
C TYR A 634 10.84 4.57 -21.20
N THR A 635 11.77 3.87 -20.55
CA THR A 635 12.85 4.49 -19.76
C THR A 635 13.83 5.32 -20.60
N ILE A 636 14.10 4.92 -21.84
CA ILE A 636 15.11 5.56 -22.72
C ILE A 636 14.55 6.79 -23.43
N ALA A 637 13.26 6.81 -23.76
CA ALA A 637 12.66 7.84 -24.61
C ALA A 637 11.96 8.94 -23.80
N LYS A 638 11.05 8.55 -22.89
CA LYS A 638 10.17 9.45 -22.15
C LYS A 638 9.45 8.67 -21.06
N GLU A 639 9.73 8.94 -19.79
CA GLU A 639 9.06 8.33 -18.64
C GLU A 639 7.65 8.91 -18.45
N SER A 640 6.74 8.55 -19.34
CA SER A 640 5.44 9.21 -19.51
C SER A 640 4.40 8.78 -18.47
N CYS A 641 3.70 9.75 -17.90
CA CYS A 641 2.61 9.55 -16.94
C CYS A 641 1.35 10.30 -17.40
N MET A 642 0.18 9.66 -17.30
CA MET A 642 -1.12 10.29 -17.54
C MET A 642 -1.64 10.92 -16.24
N GLU A 643 -1.75 12.25 -16.15
CA GLU A 643 -2.31 12.93 -14.98
C GLU A 643 -3.83 13.08 -15.14
N ILE A 644 -4.60 12.33 -14.35
CA ILE A 644 -6.06 12.25 -14.40
C ILE A 644 -6.66 13.26 -13.42
N ARG A 645 -7.22 14.34 -13.98
CA ARG A 645 -7.83 15.49 -13.28
C ARG A 645 -8.74 16.26 -14.24
N ASP A 646 -9.37 17.34 -13.77
CA ASP A 646 -10.34 18.15 -14.53
C ASP A 646 -9.78 18.70 -15.86
N HIS A 647 -8.48 18.99 -15.88
CA HIS A 647 -7.69 19.32 -17.05
C HIS A 647 -6.60 18.25 -17.20
N PRO A 648 -6.92 17.09 -17.81
CA PRO A 648 -5.98 15.99 -17.93
C PRO A 648 -4.81 16.39 -18.82
N LYS A 649 -3.64 15.77 -18.61
CA LYS A 649 -2.43 15.96 -19.42
C LYS A 649 -1.58 14.69 -19.40
N VAL A 650 -0.69 14.57 -20.39
CA VAL A 650 0.41 13.61 -20.35
C VAL A 650 1.67 14.37 -19.94
N ASP A 651 2.23 14.01 -18.79
CA ASP A 651 3.48 14.54 -18.28
C ASP A 651 4.61 13.51 -18.40
N SER A 652 5.83 13.83 -17.99
CA SER A 652 6.95 12.88 -18.00
C SER A 652 8.02 13.19 -16.96
N PHE A 653 8.72 12.15 -16.50
CA PHE A 653 9.72 12.26 -15.43
C PHE A 653 9.11 12.88 -14.16
N TYR A 654 7.87 12.48 -13.83
CA TYR A 654 7.12 12.99 -12.68
C TYR A 654 7.91 12.75 -11.38
N ARG A 655 8.21 13.85 -10.67
CA ARG A 655 9.05 13.88 -9.45
C ARG A 655 10.40 13.15 -9.60
N ALA A 656 11.01 13.21 -10.79
CA ALA A 656 12.21 12.41 -11.08
C ALA A 656 13.45 12.79 -10.26
N HIS A 657 13.52 13.97 -9.64
CA HIS A 657 14.59 14.34 -8.71
C HIS A 657 14.43 13.58 -7.40
N GLU A 658 13.25 13.71 -6.81
CA GLU A 658 12.79 13.12 -5.57
C GLU A 658 12.83 11.58 -5.65
N ILE A 659 12.38 11.01 -6.78
CA ILE A 659 12.43 9.57 -7.04
C ILE A 659 13.87 9.07 -7.27
N ALA A 660 14.79 9.91 -7.76
CA ALA A 660 16.22 9.56 -7.84
C ALA A 660 16.91 9.67 -6.47
N PHE A 661 16.52 10.62 -5.63
CA PHE A 661 16.95 10.71 -4.23
C PHE A 661 16.62 9.42 -3.45
N TRP A 662 15.37 8.97 -3.52
CA TRP A 662 14.91 7.74 -2.85
C TRP A 662 15.50 6.46 -3.44
N ASN A 663 15.53 6.30 -4.77
CA ASN A 663 15.96 5.03 -5.38
C ASN A 663 17.47 4.88 -5.59
N ASN A 664 18.23 5.99 -5.68
CA ASN A 664 19.65 5.95 -6.02
C ASN A 664 20.53 6.50 -4.89
N PHE A 665 20.23 7.71 -4.38
CA PHE A 665 21.12 8.40 -3.43
C PHE A 665 21.13 7.74 -2.04
N LEU A 666 19.97 7.57 -1.41
CA LEU A 666 19.91 6.98 -0.07
C LEU A 666 20.35 5.51 0.00
N PRO A 667 20.04 4.62 -0.97
CA PRO A 667 20.59 3.26 -0.99
C PRO A 667 22.11 3.24 -1.17
N SER A 668 22.67 4.18 -1.95
CA SER A 668 24.13 4.34 -2.06
C SER A 668 24.73 4.72 -0.70
N LEU A 669 24.11 5.69 0.00
CA LEU A 669 24.53 6.14 1.33
C LEU A 669 24.41 5.05 2.41
N GLU A 670 23.38 4.19 2.38
CA GLU A 670 23.33 3.05 3.30
C GLU A 670 24.40 2.00 2.97
N SER A 671 24.63 1.71 1.68
CA SER A 671 25.51 0.61 1.28
C SER A 671 26.98 0.78 1.74
N THR A 672 27.48 2.02 1.81
CA THR A 672 28.84 2.30 2.29
C THR A 672 29.05 2.06 3.78
N GLY A 673 27.98 2.15 4.60
CA GLY A 673 28.08 1.89 6.05
C GLY A 673 28.31 0.43 6.40
N ARG A 674 28.03 -0.49 5.46
CA ARG A 674 28.25 -1.94 5.63
C ARG A 674 29.72 -2.35 5.82
N THR A 675 30.65 -1.45 5.50
CA THR A 675 32.10 -1.66 5.69
C THR A 675 32.67 -1.01 6.96
N GLU A 676 31.87 -0.29 7.74
CA GLU A 676 32.33 0.33 8.99
C GLU A 676 32.25 -0.64 10.18
N SER A 677 33.18 -0.49 11.13
CA SER A 677 33.39 -1.45 12.23
C SER A 677 32.76 -1.06 13.57
N ASN A 678 32.38 0.21 13.77
CA ASN A 678 31.76 0.68 15.01
C ASN A 678 30.25 0.94 14.81
N PRO A 679 29.36 0.06 15.32
CA PRO A 679 27.92 0.17 15.09
C PRO A 679 27.27 1.40 15.76
N GLU A 680 27.94 2.08 16.68
CA GLU A 680 27.41 3.28 17.34
C GLU A 680 27.25 4.47 16.37
N HIS A 681 28.09 4.59 15.34
CA HIS A 681 27.97 5.68 14.35
C HIS A 681 26.69 5.57 13.51
N HIS A 682 26.08 4.39 13.44
CA HIS A 682 24.83 4.16 12.73
C HIS A 682 23.58 4.41 13.58
N LEU A 683 23.75 4.93 14.80
CA LEU A 683 22.66 5.30 15.70
C LEU A 683 22.32 6.79 15.54
N LEU A 684 21.02 7.11 15.62
CA LEU A 684 20.54 8.49 15.70
C LEU A 684 20.95 9.10 17.06
N PRO A 685 21.24 10.42 17.17
CA PRO A 685 21.65 11.03 18.43
C PRO A 685 20.65 10.91 19.60
N GLN A 686 19.39 10.57 19.31
CA GLN A 686 18.33 10.34 20.31
C GLN A 686 17.83 8.88 20.32
N HIS A 687 18.66 7.92 19.90
CA HIS A 687 18.25 6.52 19.67
C HIS A 687 17.49 5.89 20.83
N PHE A 688 17.94 6.07 22.08
CA PHE A 688 17.27 5.45 23.24
C PHE A 688 16.11 6.29 23.82
N MET A 689 15.85 7.49 23.28
CA MET A 689 14.79 8.38 23.76
C MET A 689 13.44 8.04 23.10
N LYS A 690 12.64 7.18 23.74
CA LYS A 690 11.32 6.75 23.23
C LYS A 690 10.38 7.92 22.87
N ASN A 691 10.45 9.02 23.58
CA ASN A 691 9.65 10.24 23.36
C ASN A 691 10.16 11.16 22.22
N SER A 692 11.22 10.76 21.50
CA SER A 692 11.70 11.48 20.31
C SER A 692 11.07 10.98 19.00
N TYR A 693 10.29 9.90 19.06
CA TYR A 693 9.70 9.20 17.93
C TYR A 693 8.20 9.50 17.79
N PHE A 694 7.70 9.46 16.55
CA PHE A 694 6.28 9.66 16.23
C PHE A 694 5.42 8.44 16.57
N GLY A 695 5.98 7.24 16.38
CA GLY A 695 5.28 5.97 16.57
C GLY A 695 6.21 4.83 17.00
N VAL A 696 5.70 3.61 16.93
CA VAL A 696 6.41 2.39 17.32
C VAL A 696 7.67 2.21 16.45
N VAL A 697 8.80 1.99 17.10
CA VAL A 697 10.08 1.74 16.45
C VAL A 697 10.49 0.28 16.62
N ARG A 698 11.21 -0.27 15.63
CA ARG A 698 11.75 -1.64 15.72
C ARG A 698 12.52 -1.85 17.03
N PRO A 699 12.38 -3.01 17.69
CA PRO A 699 13.22 -3.38 18.81
C PRO A 699 14.69 -3.39 18.39
N TYR A 700 15.57 -3.03 19.32
CA TYR A 700 17.02 -3.09 19.11
C TYR A 700 17.54 -4.40 19.71
N ASP A 701 18.37 -5.11 18.96
CA ASP A 701 18.99 -6.37 19.38
C ASP A 701 19.79 -6.18 20.68
N VAL A 702 19.24 -6.68 21.79
CA VAL A 702 19.83 -6.53 23.13
C VAL A 702 21.18 -7.25 23.23
N GLY A 703 21.39 -8.31 22.43
CA GLY A 703 22.68 -8.99 22.32
C GLY A 703 23.80 -8.14 21.69
N LYS A 704 23.44 -6.98 21.13
CA LYS A 704 24.36 -5.98 20.55
C LYS A 704 24.31 -4.62 21.27
N MET A 705 23.73 -4.53 22.46
CA MET A 705 23.82 -3.31 23.26
C MET A 705 25.27 -3.10 23.76
N PRO A 706 25.87 -1.92 23.56
CA PRO A 706 27.20 -1.59 24.11
C PRO A 706 27.21 -1.41 25.64
N PHE A 707 26.03 -1.36 26.28
CA PHE A 707 25.86 -1.21 27.72
C PHE A 707 24.81 -2.18 28.27
N PRO A 708 24.98 -2.75 29.48
CA PRO A 708 23.92 -3.51 30.13
C PRO A 708 22.71 -2.60 30.41
N PRO A 709 21.48 -3.16 30.48
CA PRO A 709 20.30 -2.39 30.82
C PRO A 709 20.47 -1.72 32.20
N PRO A 710 19.96 -0.48 32.40
CA PRO A 710 20.06 0.19 33.69
C PRO A 710 19.38 -0.67 34.77
N PRO A 711 19.93 -0.74 35.99
CA PRO A 711 19.38 -1.55 37.05
C PRO A 711 17.93 -1.12 37.36
N LEU A 712 17.07 -2.11 37.58
CA LEU A 712 15.68 -1.88 37.98
C LEU A 712 15.66 -0.95 39.21
N PRO A 713 14.71 0.01 39.29
CA PRO A 713 14.57 0.85 40.47
C PRO A 713 14.35 -0.05 41.70
N PRO A 714 15.04 0.21 42.83
CA PRO A 714 14.96 -0.68 43.98
C PRO A 714 13.53 -0.79 44.46
N THR A 715 13.06 -2.03 44.67
CA THR A 715 11.74 -2.30 45.25
C THR A 715 11.62 -1.58 46.59
N PRO A 716 10.48 -0.90 46.87
CA PRO A 716 10.30 -0.18 48.12
C PRO A 716 10.43 -1.13 49.31
N ILE A 717 11.16 -0.70 50.34
CA ILE A 717 11.45 -1.49 51.54
C ILE A 717 10.11 -1.87 52.22
N PRO A 718 9.88 -3.13 52.61
CA PRO A 718 8.68 -3.53 53.34
C PRO A 718 8.45 -2.68 54.59
N THR A 719 7.19 -2.24 54.77
CA THR A 719 6.76 -1.26 55.79
C THR A 719 7.13 -1.64 57.22
N GLU A 720 7.33 -2.95 57.48
CA GLU A 720 7.71 -3.50 58.77
C GLU A 720 9.11 -3.04 59.24
N LEU A 721 10.04 -2.79 58.31
CA LEU A 721 11.39 -2.33 58.61
C LEU A 721 11.47 -0.82 58.93
N THR A 722 10.50 -0.02 58.46
CA THR A 722 10.48 1.43 58.69
C THR A 722 10.26 1.77 60.17
N THR A 723 9.46 0.95 60.87
CA THR A 723 9.07 1.14 62.28
C THR A 723 10.23 1.00 63.26
N ILE A 724 11.29 0.25 62.90
CA ILE A 724 12.44 -0.02 63.79
C ILE A 724 13.42 1.16 63.80
N LEU A 725 13.55 1.89 62.69
CA LEU A 725 14.59 2.90 62.48
C LEU A 725 14.23 4.32 62.98
N GLN A 726 13.00 4.56 63.43
CA GLN A 726 12.54 5.90 63.86
C GLN A 726 12.77 6.21 65.35
N ASN A 727 13.27 5.26 66.14
CA ASN A 727 13.22 5.33 67.61
C ASN A 727 14.54 5.75 68.32
N GLN A 728 15.48 6.42 67.64
CA GLN A 728 16.66 7.01 68.30
C GLN A 728 16.95 8.43 67.82
N GLN A 729 17.09 9.36 68.77
CA GLN A 729 17.41 10.78 68.53
C GLN A 729 18.93 10.99 68.45
N PRO A 730 19.44 11.85 67.53
CA PRO A 730 20.85 12.21 67.48
C PRO A 730 21.19 13.37 68.45
N ALA A 731 22.26 13.20 69.23
CA ALA A 731 22.89 14.29 69.96
C ALA A 731 23.92 15.03 69.07
N GLN A 732 24.14 16.32 69.33
CA GLN A 732 25.14 17.13 68.61
C GLN A 732 26.57 16.84 69.10
N ILE A 733 27.57 17.07 68.23
CA ILE A 733 28.85 17.72 68.57
C ILE A 733 29.56 18.21 67.29
N LYS A 734 30.39 19.25 67.41
CA LYS A 734 31.24 19.83 66.34
C LYS A 734 32.69 19.33 66.51
N ILE A 735 33.52 19.39 65.46
CA ILE A 735 34.77 20.21 65.40
C ILE A 735 35.52 20.08 64.06
N THR A 736 36.31 21.11 63.78
CA THR A 736 37.06 21.51 62.56
C THR A 736 38.38 20.74 62.28
N PRO A 737 39.08 20.99 61.13
CA PRO A 737 40.01 20.03 60.50
C PRO A 737 41.51 20.41 60.49
N GLN A 738 42.38 19.46 60.09
CA GLN A 738 43.79 19.60 59.65
C GLN A 738 44.28 18.23 59.08
N LYS A 739 45.32 18.07 58.22
CA LYS A 739 46.15 19.01 57.43
C LYS A 739 46.75 18.31 56.18
N GLU A 740 47.38 19.08 55.28
CA GLU A 740 47.88 18.74 53.94
C GLU A 740 49.06 17.74 53.85
N ALA A 741 49.13 16.98 52.73
CA ALA A 741 50.31 16.81 51.85
C ALA A 741 50.06 15.71 50.79
N SER A 742 50.43 15.74 49.50
CA SER A 742 50.62 16.77 48.47
C SER A 742 51.47 16.15 47.34
N SER A 743 50.84 15.68 46.26
CA SER A 743 51.46 15.58 44.93
C SER A 743 50.36 15.68 43.87
N GLY A 744 50.67 16.17 42.68
CA GLY A 744 49.66 16.32 41.63
C GLY A 744 50.18 17.04 40.39
N THR A 745 49.38 17.00 39.32
CA THR A 745 49.62 17.67 38.04
C THR A 745 48.29 18.19 37.48
N GLN A 746 48.33 19.24 36.66
CA GLN A 746 47.15 19.98 36.17
C GLN A 746 46.80 19.61 34.72
N SER A 747 45.51 19.56 34.38
CA SER A 747 45.00 19.68 32.99
C SER A 747 43.49 19.93 32.91
N SER A 748 43.02 21.13 33.29
CA SER A 748 41.58 21.47 33.29
C SER A 748 41.26 22.94 33.01
N GLN A 749 42.00 23.60 32.11
CA GLN A 749 41.77 25.04 31.82
C GLN A 749 41.91 25.47 30.34
N GLU A 750 42.31 24.58 29.42
CA GLU A 750 42.61 24.97 28.02
C GLU A 750 41.41 24.95 27.05
N THR A 751 40.28 24.33 27.42
CA THR A 751 39.15 24.16 26.50
C THR A 751 38.25 25.41 26.37
N ALA A 752 38.29 26.34 27.33
CA ALA A 752 37.46 27.54 27.33
C ALA A 752 38.04 28.70 26.49
N THR A 753 39.37 28.80 26.38
CA THR A 753 40.06 29.87 25.65
C THR A 753 39.99 29.71 24.12
N ASN A 754 40.06 28.46 23.63
CA ASN A 754 40.14 28.17 22.20
C ASN A 754 38.88 28.54 21.40
N TYR A 755 37.69 28.51 22.01
CA TYR A 755 36.46 28.97 21.32
C TYR A 755 36.45 30.48 21.07
N SER A 756 37.05 31.28 21.96
CA SER A 756 37.11 32.74 21.85
C SER A 756 38.06 33.20 20.73
N THR A 757 39.19 32.51 20.57
CA THR A 757 40.15 32.80 19.49
C THR A 757 39.63 32.36 18.13
N ILE A 758 39.00 31.18 18.01
CA ILE A 758 38.42 30.72 16.75
C ILE A 758 37.31 31.67 16.29
N LEU A 759 36.36 32.02 17.17
CA LEU A 759 35.24 32.91 16.83
C LEU A 759 35.71 34.31 16.37
N SER A 760 36.69 34.89 17.07
CA SER A 760 37.22 36.22 16.72
C SER A 760 38.00 36.20 15.40
N VAL A 761 38.74 35.14 15.09
CA VAL A 761 39.41 34.95 13.79
C VAL A 761 38.38 34.78 12.66
N THR A 762 37.32 33.99 12.85
CA THR A 762 36.25 33.83 11.85
C THR A 762 35.56 35.15 11.53
N ILE A 763 35.25 35.96 12.55
CA ILE A 763 34.66 37.30 12.36
C ILE A 763 35.63 38.24 11.61
N ALA A 764 36.92 38.23 11.97
CA ALA A 764 37.93 39.06 11.29
C ALA A 764 38.08 38.71 9.80
N VAL A 765 38.11 37.41 9.47
CA VAL A 765 38.18 36.92 8.07
C VAL A 765 36.90 37.29 7.30
N GLY A 766 35.71 37.12 7.91
CA GLY A 766 34.44 37.51 7.31
C GLY A 766 34.38 39.00 6.97
N CYS A 767 34.79 39.87 7.89
CA CYS A 767 34.88 41.31 7.67
C CYS A 767 35.90 41.68 6.59
N ALA A 768 37.07 41.02 6.56
CA ALA A 768 38.08 41.26 5.53
C ALA A 768 37.58 40.89 4.12
N LEU A 769 36.88 39.76 3.98
CA LEU A 769 36.27 39.34 2.71
C LEU A 769 35.12 40.26 2.26
N LEU A 770 34.32 40.78 3.20
CA LEU A 770 33.30 41.79 2.91
C LEU A 770 33.91 43.08 2.34
N ILE A 771 34.98 43.58 2.98
CA ILE A 771 35.71 44.78 2.54
C ILE A 771 36.39 44.54 1.18
N LEU A 772 36.98 43.36 0.95
CA LEU A 772 37.56 42.99 -0.34
C LEU A 772 36.51 43.05 -1.45
N ASN A 773 35.34 42.45 -1.25
CA ASN A 773 34.25 42.46 -2.22
C ASN A 773 33.72 43.88 -2.50
N LEU A 774 33.59 44.73 -1.48
CA LEU A 774 33.23 46.14 -1.64
C LEU A 774 34.27 46.92 -2.46
N LEU A 775 35.57 46.66 -2.24
CA LEU A 775 36.65 47.29 -3.01
C LEU A 775 36.69 46.81 -4.46
N VAL A 776 36.43 45.51 -4.72
CA VAL A 776 36.29 44.96 -6.08
C VAL A 776 35.10 45.59 -6.80
N PHE A 777 33.93 45.68 -6.16
CA PHE A 777 32.77 46.38 -6.73
C PHE A 777 33.04 47.86 -7.01
N ALA A 778 33.70 48.58 -6.09
CA ALA A 778 34.09 49.98 -6.29
C ALA A 778 35.10 50.15 -7.44
N GLY A 779 36.02 49.20 -7.61
CA GLY A 779 36.97 49.14 -8.72
C GLY A 779 36.26 48.94 -10.06
N ILE A 780 35.38 47.93 -10.17
CA ILE A 780 34.57 47.66 -11.36
C ILE A 780 33.65 48.84 -11.68
N TYR A 781 33.05 49.47 -10.67
CA TYR A 781 32.21 50.66 -10.85
C TYR A 781 33.01 51.84 -11.45
N ARG A 782 34.19 52.15 -10.90
CA ARG A 782 35.08 53.19 -11.45
C ARG A 782 35.61 52.85 -12.84
N GLN A 783 35.88 51.58 -13.13
CA GLN A 783 36.29 51.14 -14.47
C GLN A 783 35.13 51.34 -15.48
N ARG A 784 33.90 50.96 -15.12
CA ARG A 784 32.70 51.19 -15.92
C ARG A 784 32.42 52.69 -16.12
N GLU A 785 32.64 53.53 -15.12
CA GLU A 785 32.50 54.98 -15.23
C GLU A 785 33.55 55.59 -16.18
N ARG A 786 34.81 55.14 -16.12
CA ARG A 786 35.86 55.55 -17.06
C ARG A 786 35.52 55.16 -18.50
N HIS A 787 35.06 53.93 -18.74
CA HIS A 787 34.59 53.51 -20.07
C HIS A 787 33.36 54.32 -20.55
N ARG A 788 32.46 54.73 -19.64
CA ARG A 788 31.29 55.58 -19.98
C ARG A 788 31.68 57.02 -20.34
N LYS A 789 32.82 57.53 -19.87
CA LYS A 789 33.36 58.86 -20.20
C LYS A 789 34.34 58.86 -21.39
N GLY A 790 34.52 57.72 -22.06
CA GLY A 790 35.57 57.50 -23.07
C GLY A 790 35.08 57.24 -24.51
N LYS A 791 33.84 57.61 -24.87
CA LYS A 791 33.34 57.50 -26.26
C LYS A 791 32.63 58.79 -26.72
N PRO A 792 32.95 59.34 -27.91
CA PRO A 792 32.15 60.35 -28.58
C PRO A 792 30.73 59.85 -28.94
N GLN A 793 29.88 60.78 -29.34
CA GLN A 793 28.43 60.60 -29.49
C GLN A 793 28.01 60.64 -30.97
N GLU A 794 27.49 59.54 -31.50
CA GLU A 794 26.78 59.50 -32.78
C GLU A 794 25.44 58.74 -32.66
N ASN A 795 24.35 59.50 -32.78
CA ASN A 795 23.16 59.30 -33.62
C ASN A 795 23.03 57.92 -34.36
N SER A 796 21.89 57.23 -34.43
CA SER A 796 20.49 57.62 -34.12
C SER A 796 19.51 56.41 -34.07
N ALA A 797 18.31 56.68 -33.52
CA ALA A 797 16.99 56.08 -33.83
C ALA A 797 16.58 54.64 -33.39
N GLY A 798 15.41 54.55 -32.74
CA GLY A 798 14.54 53.36 -32.63
C GLY A 798 14.93 52.32 -31.57
N LEU A 799 14.00 51.65 -30.86
CA LEU A 799 12.55 51.85 -30.69
C LEU A 799 12.18 51.39 -29.25
N LEU A 800 11.14 51.96 -28.64
CA LEU A 800 10.70 51.60 -27.29
C LEU A 800 9.88 50.30 -27.27
N LEU A 801 10.17 49.44 -26.29
CA LEU A 801 9.18 48.57 -25.66
C LEU A 801 9.22 48.83 -24.15
N GLN A 802 8.04 48.89 -23.55
CA GLN A 802 7.81 49.29 -22.16
C GLN A 802 6.85 48.28 -21.52
N GLU A 803 7.31 47.59 -20.48
CA GLU A 803 6.44 46.93 -19.51
C GLU A 803 6.58 47.61 -18.15
N THR A 804 5.50 47.59 -17.37
CA THR A 804 5.25 48.55 -16.28
C THR A 804 5.21 47.90 -14.90
N SER A 805 5.71 48.63 -13.90
CA SER A 805 5.51 48.31 -12.47
C SER A 805 4.06 48.59 -12.02
N PRO A 806 3.60 48.04 -10.87
CA PRO A 806 2.17 47.99 -10.51
C PRO A 806 1.69 49.06 -9.50
N TYR A 807 0.36 49.18 -9.40
CA TYR A 807 -0.43 50.06 -8.49
C TYR A 807 -0.29 51.58 -8.78
N ASP A 808 -1.27 52.46 -8.50
CA ASP A 808 -2.48 52.34 -7.67
C ASP A 808 -3.64 53.29 -8.11
N MET A 809 -4.81 53.16 -7.45
CA MET A 809 -5.86 54.17 -7.19
C MET A 809 -6.76 54.78 -8.31
N THR A 810 -8.00 54.24 -8.36
CA THR A 810 -9.32 54.96 -8.28
C THR A 810 -9.92 55.84 -9.42
N ALA A 811 -11.27 55.81 -9.43
CA ALA A 811 -12.22 56.91 -9.70
C ALA A 811 -12.92 57.10 -11.08
N THR A 812 -13.99 56.32 -11.28
CA THR A 812 -15.37 56.77 -11.64
C THR A 812 -15.72 57.42 -13.02
N TYR A 813 -16.87 57.00 -13.58
CA TYR A 813 -17.56 57.48 -14.81
C TYR A 813 -16.83 57.23 -16.15
N GLY A 814 -17.48 56.90 -17.27
CA GLY A 814 -18.88 56.48 -17.49
C GLY A 814 -19.40 56.84 -18.90
N GLY A 815 -19.86 55.85 -19.71
CA GLY A 815 -20.58 56.11 -20.97
C GLY A 815 -20.53 55.02 -22.06
N LEU A 816 -21.72 54.53 -22.47
CA LEU A 816 -22.22 54.32 -23.86
C LEU A 816 -21.24 53.74 -24.93
N ILE A 817 -21.33 52.48 -25.42
CA ILE A 817 -22.33 51.88 -26.37
C ILE A 817 -22.67 52.82 -27.55
N PRO A 818 -22.60 52.44 -28.88
CA PRO A 818 -22.88 51.10 -29.45
C PRO A 818 -22.08 50.57 -30.71
N SER A 819 -22.29 49.28 -31.02
CA SER A 819 -22.53 48.62 -32.35
C SER A 819 -21.59 48.65 -33.57
N GLY A 820 -21.48 47.47 -34.23
CA GLY A 820 -21.20 47.26 -35.67
C GLY A 820 -20.20 46.10 -35.93
N SER A 821 -20.45 44.93 -36.57
CA SER A 821 -21.45 44.32 -37.49
C SER A 821 -20.99 44.20 -38.97
N GLY A 822 -20.85 42.96 -39.47
CA GLY A 822 -20.39 42.60 -40.83
C GLY A 822 -19.11 41.72 -40.79
N GLN A 823 -18.99 40.45 -41.20
CA GLN A 823 -19.75 39.48 -42.03
C GLN A 823 -19.25 39.33 -43.49
N TYR A 824 -19.23 38.07 -43.98
CA TYR A 824 -18.84 37.56 -45.34
C TYR A 824 -17.32 37.51 -45.69
N SER A 825 -16.78 36.61 -46.55
CA SER A 825 -17.06 35.18 -46.85
C SER A 825 -16.12 34.60 -47.95
N GLY A 826 -15.66 33.34 -47.84
CA GLY A 826 -15.29 32.45 -48.97
C GLY A 826 -13.91 32.62 -49.64
N SER A 827 -13.34 31.68 -50.42
CA SER A 827 -13.72 30.28 -50.77
C SER A 827 -12.54 29.50 -51.43
N GLY A 828 -12.58 28.14 -51.43
CA GLY A 828 -11.65 27.22 -52.16
C GLY A 828 -10.63 26.49 -51.25
N MET A 829 -10.34 25.18 -51.27
CA MET A 829 -10.29 24.09 -52.31
C MET A 829 -9.06 24.17 -53.24
N THR A 830 -8.23 23.12 -53.52
CA THR A 830 -8.19 21.70 -53.07
C THR A 830 -6.79 21.02 -53.27
N LEU A 831 -6.63 19.80 -52.73
CA LEU A 831 -5.54 18.78 -52.80
C LEU A 831 -5.06 18.34 -54.22
N PRO A 832 -4.05 17.43 -54.43
CA PRO A 832 -2.80 17.03 -53.73
C PRO A 832 -1.58 17.04 -54.75
N PRO A 833 -0.71 16.00 -55.02
CA PRO A 833 0.01 14.94 -54.23
C PRO A 833 1.55 14.73 -54.51
N ALA A 834 2.19 13.83 -53.72
CA ALA A 834 3.29 12.87 -54.07
C ALA A 834 4.80 13.27 -54.25
N SER A 835 5.67 12.29 -53.97
CA SER A 835 7.17 12.25 -53.96
C SER A 835 7.73 11.52 -55.22
N PRO A 836 9.02 11.07 -55.37
CA PRO A 836 10.27 11.15 -54.56
C PRO A 836 11.55 11.50 -55.40
N VAL A 837 12.78 11.28 -54.87
CA VAL A 837 14.02 10.75 -55.57
C VAL A 837 15.25 10.74 -54.61
N THR A 838 16.35 10.07 -54.97
CA THR A 838 17.48 9.64 -54.10
C THR A 838 18.90 10.10 -54.54
N THR A 839 19.91 9.75 -53.70
CA THR A 839 21.33 9.43 -54.03
C THR A 839 22.35 10.55 -54.40
N SER A 840 23.12 10.97 -53.38
CA SER A 840 24.61 10.99 -53.28
C SER A 840 25.54 11.38 -54.45
N VAL A 841 26.55 12.23 -54.17
CA VAL A 841 28.01 11.89 -54.26
C VAL A 841 28.91 12.98 -53.63
N ARG A 842 30.13 12.54 -53.26
CA ARG A 842 31.37 13.22 -52.78
C ARG A 842 31.84 14.47 -53.57
N ASP A 843 32.82 15.30 -53.15
CA ASP A 843 33.76 15.34 -51.98
C ASP A 843 34.03 16.83 -51.60
N GLY A 844 34.61 17.11 -50.42
CA GLY A 844 35.01 18.49 -50.02
C GLY A 844 35.77 18.58 -48.69
N GLU A 845 36.98 19.14 -48.73
CA GLU A 845 38.01 19.08 -47.67
C GLU A 845 37.65 19.74 -46.32
N ALA A 846 38.14 19.15 -45.22
CA ALA A 846 38.24 19.79 -43.89
C ALA A 846 39.68 20.27 -43.66
N TYR A 847 39.95 21.35 -42.91
CA TYR A 847 40.22 21.34 -41.46
C TYR A 847 40.81 22.73 -41.05
N PRO A 848 41.07 23.05 -39.77
CA PRO A 848 40.54 22.49 -38.52
C PRO A 848 40.04 23.55 -37.51
N TYR A 849 39.25 23.11 -36.52
CA TYR A 849 39.66 23.25 -35.12
C TYR A 849 39.12 22.06 -34.33
N MET A 850 39.99 21.32 -33.64
CA MET A 850 39.64 20.12 -32.89
C MET A 850 40.33 20.15 -31.51
N GLN A 851 39.77 19.39 -30.57
CA GLN A 851 40.32 18.90 -29.30
C GLN A 851 41.75 19.31 -28.90
N LEU A 852 41.91 19.67 -27.63
CA LEU A 852 43.14 19.39 -26.88
C LEU A 852 42.85 18.48 -25.69
N GLN A 853 43.19 17.20 -25.86
CA GLN A 853 43.69 16.42 -24.72
C GLN A 853 45.07 16.96 -24.34
N GLN A 854 45.44 16.89 -23.07
CA GLN A 854 46.84 16.90 -22.67
C GLN A 854 47.20 15.63 -21.89
N ARG A 855 48.11 14.85 -22.49
CA ARG A 855 48.97 13.87 -21.82
C ARG A 855 50.41 14.37 -21.96
N SER A 856 51.20 14.30 -20.89
CA SER A 856 52.64 13.99 -20.98
C SER A 856 53.20 13.62 -19.61
N SER A 857 54.33 12.91 -19.59
CA SER A 857 54.92 12.27 -18.42
C SER A 857 56.46 12.37 -18.46
N VAL A 858 57.09 12.54 -17.28
CA VAL A 858 58.55 12.50 -17.04
C VAL A 858 58.71 11.89 -15.63
N ALA A 859 59.25 10.69 -15.41
CA ALA A 859 60.67 10.25 -15.46
C ALA A 859 61.57 10.98 -14.41
N ASN A 860 62.54 10.38 -13.70
CA ASN A 860 63.09 9.00 -13.70
C ASN A 860 63.98 8.77 -12.43
N ALA A 861 64.04 7.56 -11.82
CA ALA A 861 65.16 7.11 -10.93
C ALA A 861 65.02 5.65 -10.37
N TYR A 862 66.06 4.81 -10.57
CA TYR A 862 66.64 3.68 -9.75
C TYR A 862 65.75 2.79 -8.80
N ALA A 863 65.94 1.46 -8.64
CA ALA A 863 66.84 0.45 -9.24
C ALA A 863 66.38 -1.03 -8.95
N SER A 864 67.09 -2.01 -9.56
CA SER A 864 67.25 -3.49 -9.29
C SER A 864 66.70 -4.12 -8.00
N SER A 865 66.32 -5.42 -7.90
CA SER A 865 66.47 -6.68 -8.71
C SER A 865 65.44 -7.75 -8.21
N GLY A 866 65.25 -8.98 -8.75
CA GLY A 866 65.73 -9.73 -9.94
C GLY A 866 65.40 -11.26 -9.87
N SER A 867 65.57 -12.04 -10.96
CA SER A 867 65.44 -13.53 -11.12
C SER A 867 64.04 -14.17 -10.86
N GLN A 868 63.58 -15.29 -11.46
CA GLN A 868 63.94 -16.24 -12.57
C GLN A 868 62.60 -16.92 -13.04
N GLN A 869 62.32 -17.27 -14.32
CA GLN A 869 62.74 -18.43 -15.17
C GLN A 869 62.52 -19.84 -14.54
N MET A 870 62.06 -20.91 -15.23
CA MET A 870 61.42 -21.16 -16.56
C MET A 870 60.98 -22.67 -16.69
N ILE A 871 60.19 -23.07 -17.72
CA ILE A 871 60.06 -24.45 -18.32
C ILE A 871 59.30 -25.55 -17.46
N VAL A 872 58.40 -26.50 -17.90
CA VAL A 872 57.87 -27.14 -19.17
C VAL A 872 58.60 -28.46 -19.59
N PRO A 873 58.05 -29.49 -20.31
CA PRO A 873 56.68 -30.01 -20.65
C PRO A 873 56.40 -31.37 -19.88
N PRO A 874 55.83 -32.52 -20.37
CA PRO A 874 54.95 -32.90 -21.52
C PRO A 874 53.76 -33.88 -21.25
N GLU A 875 53.09 -34.31 -22.34
CA GLU A 875 52.15 -35.46 -22.52
C GLU A 875 52.81 -36.87 -22.38
N GLU A 876 52.19 -38.07 -22.56
CA GLU A 876 50.80 -38.53 -22.89
C GLU A 876 50.38 -39.74 -21.97
N ASP A 877 49.78 -40.92 -22.27
CA ASP A 877 49.34 -41.71 -23.46
C ASP A 877 48.20 -42.72 -23.06
N ALA A 878 47.46 -43.25 -24.05
CA ALA A 878 46.62 -44.49 -24.16
C ALA A 878 45.84 -45.09 -22.95
N THR A 879 44.55 -45.50 -23.08
CA THR A 879 44.01 -46.48 -24.06
C THR A 879 42.47 -46.36 -24.28
N PHE A 880 41.94 -47.02 -25.33
CA PHE A 880 40.61 -46.77 -25.93
C PHE A 880 39.48 -47.77 -25.55
N GLY A 881 38.21 -47.31 -25.64
CA GLY A 881 36.97 -48.12 -25.62
C GLY A 881 35.74 -47.30 -26.06
N ILE A 882 34.75 -47.90 -26.72
CA ILE A 882 33.70 -47.22 -27.53
C ILE A 882 32.38 -48.05 -27.44
N THR A 883 31.12 -47.58 -27.48
CA THR A 883 30.44 -46.31 -27.90
C THR A 883 29.32 -45.97 -26.85
N MET A 884 28.14 -45.33 -27.02
CA MET A 884 27.32 -44.90 -28.18
C MET A 884 26.57 -43.55 -27.98
N HIS A 885 25.23 -43.51 -27.77
CA HIS A 885 24.40 -42.30 -27.94
C HIS A 885 23.17 -42.18 -27.00
N GLN A 886 22.74 -40.92 -26.81
CA GLN A 886 21.37 -40.39 -26.58
C GLN A 886 20.71 -40.30 -25.17
N GLN A 887 20.40 -39.03 -24.84
CA GLN A 887 19.26 -38.44 -24.09
C GLN A 887 18.94 -38.80 -22.62
N PRO A 888 18.58 -37.78 -21.80
CA PRO A 888 18.06 -37.96 -20.43
C PRO A 888 16.52 -38.07 -20.38
N GLN A 889 15.99 -38.63 -19.29
CA GLN A 889 14.55 -38.63 -18.98
C GLN A 889 14.26 -37.92 -17.65
N ALA A 890 13.11 -37.24 -17.58
CA ALA A 890 12.54 -36.69 -16.35
C ALA A 890 11.56 -37.69 -15.71
N ILE A 891 11.28 -37.54 -14.41
CA ILE A 891 10.28 -38.34 -13.68
C ILE A 891 9.30 -37.40 -12.98
N SER A 892 8.00 -37.68 -13.10
CA SER A 892 6.91 -36.98 -12.43
C SER A 892 5.99 -38.01 -11.74
N PRO A 893 5.50 -37.76 -10.50
CA PRO A 893 4.62 -38.68 -9.79
C PRO A 893 3.15 -38.55 -10.25
N VAL A 894 2.44 -39.68 -10.39
CA VAL A 894 1.04 -39.73 -10.84
C VAL A 894 0.19 -40.53 -9.85
N CYS A 895 -0.96 -39.97 -9.43
CA CYS A 895 -1.94 -40.68 -8.59
C CYS A 895 -2.82 -41.63 -9.42
N PRO A 896 -3.10 -42.87 -8.95
CA PRO A 896 -4.02 -43.77 -9.63
C PRO A 896 -5.49 -43.49 -9.30
N ARG A 897 -6.34 -43.47 -10.34
CA ARG A 897 -7.78 -43.75 -10.24
C ARG A 897 -8.10 -44.94 -11.13
N HIS A 898 -8.94 -45.87 -10.63
CA HIS A 898 -9.43 -47.02 -11.39
C HIS A 898 -10.96 -46.99 -11.47
N GLY A 899 -11.52 -47.51 -12.58
CA GLY A 899 -12.96 -47.50 -12.82
C GLY A 899 -13.46 -48.67 -13.66
N LYS A 900 -13.96 -49.71 -12.96
CA LYS A 900 -15.00 -50.68 -13.37
C LYS A 900 -14.88 -51.40 -14.74
N LEU A 901 -14.91 -52.74 -14.71
CA LEU A 901 -16.14 -53.48 -15.05
C LEU A 901 -16.12 -54.94 -14.54
N ALA A 902 -17.26 -55.63 -14.70
CA ALA A 902 -17.69 -56.89 -14.08
C ALA A 902 -16.93 -58.16 -14.55
N THR A 903 -17.09 -59.40 -14.02
CA THR A 903 -18.24 -60.01 -13.30
C THR A 903 -17.85 -61.28 -12.51
N ALA A 904 -18.78 -61.79 -11.67
CA ALA A 904 -19.01 -63.21 -11.30
C ALA A 904 -18.28 -63.88 -10.09
N ALA A 905 -19.00 -63.88 -8.95
CA ALA A 905 -19.40 -65.06 -8.13
C ALA A 905 -18.42 -65.84 -7.19
N ALA A 906 -19.05 -66.40 -6.13
CA ALA A 906 -18.70 -67.63 -5.39
C ALA A 906 -17.78 -67.61 -4.13
N SER A 907 -18.32 -67.04 -3.03
CA SER A 907 -18.56 -67.75 -1.74
C SER A 907 -17.45 -68.00 -0.68
N GLN A 908 -17.94 -68.16 0.56
CA GLN A 908 -17.33 -68.74 1.78
C GLN A 908 -16.28 -67.93 2.57
N ALA A 909 -16.24 -68.24 3.87
CA ALA A 909 -15.45 -67.67 4.97
C ALA A 909 -15.30 -68.77 6.06
N PRO A 910 -14.83 -68.52 7.30
CA PRO A 910 -13.86 -67.55 7.83
C PRO A 910 -12.66 -68.27 8.52
N LYS A 911 -11.67 -67.54 9.09
CA LYS A 911 -10.87 -68.01 10.27
C LYS A 911 -9.95 -66.92 10.93
N THR A 912 -10.36 -66.50 12.12
CA THR A 912 -9.60 -66.41 13.40
C THR A 912 -8.09 -66.05 13.49
N GLN A 913 -7.79 -65.14 14.44
CA GLN A 913 -6.59 -65.07 15.33
C GLN A 913 -5.23 -64.68 14.69
N LEU A 914 -4.22 -64.11 15.39
CA LEU A 914 -4.06 -63.53 16.76
C LEU A 914 -2.81 -62.58 16.77
N GLU A 915 -2.66 -61.76 17.84
CA GLU A 915 -1.43 -61.05 18.33
C GLU A 915 -0.61 -60.17 17.34
N GLU A 916 -0.16 -58.93 17.60
CA GLU A 916 0.44 -58.20 18.75
C GLU A 916 2.00 -58.08 18.65
N ILE A 917 2.56 -57.01 19.22
CA ILE A 917 3.98 -56.66 19.44
C ILE A 917 4.74 -55.89 18.32
N GLN A 918 5.03 -54.63 18.65
CA GLN A 918 6.22 -53.77 18.38
C GLN A 918 7.16 -54.07 17.19
N VAL A 919 7.39 -53.05 16.35
CA VAL A 919 8.48 -52.07 16.55
C VAL A 919 7.90 -50.67 16.41
#